data_AF-A0A5S9IS33-F1
#
_entry.id   AF-A0A5S9IS33-F1
#
_cell.length_a   1.000
_cell.length_b   1.000
_cell.length_c   1.000
_cell.angle_alpha   90.00
_cell.angle_beta   90.00
_cell.angle_gamma   90.00
#
_symmetry.space_group_name_H-M   'P 1'
#
loop_
_entity.id
_entity.type
_entity.pdbx_description
1 polymer ?
#
loop_
_entity_poly.entity_id
_entity_poly.type
_entity_poly.pdbx_seq_one_letter_code
_entity_poly.pdbx_strand_id
1 'polypeptide(L)'
;MKFFFAENIDYIDPNFNFDTETWSKNRIPQIDDVYPHEVFETCPYDGLLVSRNIVGDLFHKGKFSTNQKYRLFREGVHKYFRLPKTNFPVIGDCGSFSYINMDLPPFTNNEIIEYYQMCNFTHGVSIDHVIAKMQTVWDNEKRRPSEITKRAEFSSRSAIEFLKICQAKKVDFTPIGAVQSWSPKSAGKYAKTLVDAGYKYIGLGGMAYQPTDFLYDAISEVRSKIPSNVKLHIFGFNRLEKIEKFTGLGIDSFDSTSPILKAFKDEDDNYFFGKSKRYRAIRIPQVYENMDIKRKVQRGVINQDVASQLEQDALMKIRNYAKEKTGLEESLEAIVTYENYVFGKSCRQKYRNVLYESPWKNCTCPICKQLGIEVIIYRGTNRNKRRGFHNLFHFYQELQRVREMKQQIVAPCIKTEQSPGKYIYSFVVNGKDISKFASVSRVKRGDNGDLLGYQRPEVMQHIQEIKEYIESDNSILPNSLVIAFQKNIDFCTCEKINVYSELGKLTISYSDKNKPGWIVDGQQRAAALRVANQPNFPISVVAFVSNGENDERQQFVLVNNTKPLPKSLIYELLPSFEEHVPSKLKTRREAYIILEKLNVDRNSPFYMRIKTMTYRGIETANIKDMSILKMLENSLTNGILFKYRHNPQKVSDILLNYWNAVKTYYSDIWHLPPRRNRLTHGVGIVSMGYLMDTISWRLMKRGKVPLSERYLDELKILGKDVPWNNGTWKFSKSMILPWNEIQNTIRHIDMVTNFLLRRYTHKN
;
A
#
# COMPACT_ATOMS: atom_id res chain seq x y z
N MET A 1 -1.30 5.98 -8.69
CA MET A 1 -1.51 7.32 -9.27
C MET A 1 -2.99 7.68 -9.40
N LYS A 2 -3.59 8.33 -8.40
CA LYS A 2 -4.90 9.01 -8.46
C LYS A 2 -4.78 10.37 -9.16
N PHE A 3 -5.76 10.74 -9.96
CA PHE A 3 -5.81 12.02 -10.65
C PHE A 3 -6.77 12.97 -9.94
N PHE A 4 -6.25 14.13 -9.55
CA PHE A 4 -7.02 15.23 -8.99
C PHE A 4 -7.24 16.29 -10.07
N PHE A 5 -8.49 16.56 -10.42
CA PHE A 5 -8.80 17.65 -11.32
C PHE A 5 -8.68 18.97 -10.54
N ALA A 6 -7.86 19.90 -11.02
CA ALA A 6 -7.70 21.20 -10.39
C ALA A 6 -8.79 22.17 -10.89
N GLU A 7 -9.67 22.57 -9.99
CA GLU A 7 -10.87 23.34 -10.31
C GLU A 7 -10.57 24.82 -10.62
N ASN A 8 -11.21 25.37 -11.66
CA ASN A 8 -10.98 26.76 -12.08
C ASN A 8 -12.25 27.50 -12.56
N ILE A 9 -13.41 27.18 -11.98
CA ILE A 9 -14.76 27.60 -12.37
C ILE A 9 -15.18 26.93 -13.69
N ASP A 10 -15.00 25.62 -13.73
CA ASP A 10 -15.21 24.77 -14.89
C ASP A 10 -16.61 24.15 -14.83
N TYR A 11 -17.64 24.98 -15.01
CA TYR A 11 -19.02 24.56 -15.20
C TYR A 11 -19.60 25.09 -16.52
N ILE A 12 -20.62 24.41 -17.02
CA ILE A 12 -21.30 24.69 -18.29
C ILE A 12 -22.81 24.80 -18.10
N ASP A 13 -23.46 25.60 -18.94
CA ASP A 13 -24.93 25.68 -18.99
C ASP A 13 -25.45 24.47 -19.79
N PRO A 14 -26.19 23.53 -19.19
CA PRO A 14 -26.66 22.32 -19.86
C PRO A 14 -27.57 22.61 -21.06
N ASN A 15 -28.29 23.74 -21.04
CA ASN A 15 -29.30 24.12 -22.03
C ASN A 15 -28.82 25.24 -22.98
N PHE A 16 -27.50 25.46 -23.06
CA PHE A 16 -26.89 26.45 -23.97
C PHE A 16 -27.34 26.26 -25.42
N ASN A 17 -27.76 27.35 -26.08
CA ASN A 17 -28.15 27.31 -27.49
C ASN A 17 -26.92 27.49 -28.39
N PHE A 18 -26.52 26.41 -29.08
CA PHE A 18 -25.36 26.39 -29.96
C PHE A 18 -25.58 27.08 -31.31
N ASP A 19 -26.83 27.24 -31.75
CA ASP A 19 -27.15 27.93 -33.00
C ASP A 19 -26.99 29.43 -32.84
N THR A 20 -27.51 29.99 -31.75
CA THR A 20 -27.46 31.44 -31.45
C THR A 20 -26.30 31.84 -30.54
N GLU A 21 -25.54 30.89 -30.00
CA GLU A 21 -24.47 31.12 -28.99
C GLU A 21 -24.96 31.86 -27.73
N THR A 22 -26.17 31.53 -27.27
CA THR A 22 -26.79 32.20 -26.12
C THR A 22 -26.95 31.28 -24.91
N TRP A 23 -26.79 31.87 -23.74
CA TRP A 23 -27.09 31.25 -22.45
C TRP A 23 -28.59 31.10 -22.25
N SER A 24 -28.97 30.13 -21.43
CA SER A 24 -30.35 29.90 -21.01
C SER A 24 -30.93 31.14 -20.33
N LYS A 25 -32.18 31.48 -20.67
CA LYS A 25 -32.92 32.58 -20.05
C LYS A 25 -33.09 32.28 -18.55
N ASN A 26 -32.94 33.31 -17.71
CA ASN A 26 -33.06 33.23 -16.24
C ASN A 26 -32.07 32.30 -15.53
N ARG A 27 -31.02 31.83 -16.22
CA ARG A 27 -29.96 31.00 -15.63
C ARG A 27 -29.27 31.71 -14.46
N ILE A 28 -29.09 30.98 -13.37
CA ILE A 28 -28.24 31.37 -12.26
C ILE A 28 -26.89 30.61 -12.39
N PRO A 29 -25.79 31.32 -12.72
CA PRO A 29 -24.48 30.68 -12.86
C PRO A 29 -24.11 29.85 -11.63
N GLN A 30 -23.42 28.74 -11.86
CA GLN A 30 -23.03 27.72 -10.88
C GLN A 30 -24.20 26.88 -10.32
N ILE A 31 -25.38 27.46 -10.08
CA ILE A 31 -26.53 26.73 -9.53
C ILE A 31 -27.17 25.86 -10.59
N ASP A 32 -27.51 26.46 -11.74
CA ASP A 32 -28.14 25.75 -12.87
C ASP A 32 -27.12 25.14 -13.83
N ASP A 33 -25.83 25.43 -13.62
CA ASP A 33 -24.75 24.85 -14.42
C ASP A 33 -24.32 23.49 -13.88
N VAL A 34 -23.72 22.70 -14.77
CA VAL A 34 -23.19 21.38 -14.45
C VAL A 34 -21.66 21.37 -14.50
N TYR A 35 -21.06 20.69 -13.52
CA TYR A 35 -19.62 20.40 -13.45
C TYR A 35 -19.28 19.16 -14.30
N PRO A 36 -17.99 18.89 -14.60
CA PRO A 36 -17.61 17.76 -15.46
C PRO A 36 -18.09 16.41 -14.89
N HIS A 37 -18.05 16.24 -13.57
CA HIS A 37 -18.49 15.02 -12.90
C HIS A 37 -20.01 14.82 -12.88
N GLU A 38 -20.79 15.84 -13.25
CA GLU A 38 -22.24 15.75 -13.42
C GLU A 38 -22.64 15.46 -14.88
N VAL A 39 -21.72 15.68 -15.83
CA VAL A 39 -21.94 15.45 -17.26
C VAL A 39 -21.72 13.99 -17.66
N PHE A 40 -20.86 13.27 -16.94
CA PHE A 40 -20.50 11.88 -17.25
C PHE A 40 -21.05 10.92 -16.20
N GLU A 41 -21.49 9.73 -16.63
CA GLU A 41 -21.94 8.66 -15.72
C GLU A 41 -20.86 8.28 -14.70
N THR A 42 -19.59 8.27 -15.14
CA THR A 42 -18.43 8.08 -14.27
C THR A 42 -17.64 9.38 -14.18
N CYS A 43 -17.37 9.83 -12.96
CA CYS A 43 -16.55 11.00 -12.69
C CYS A 43 -15.19 10.91 -13.41
N PRO A 44 -14.78 11.89 -14.23
CA PRO A 44 -13.58 11.80 -15.07
C PRO A 44 -12.29 12.15 -14.30
N TYR A 45 -12.27 11.91 -12.99
CA TYR A 45 -11.14 12.10 -12.07
C TYR A 45 -11.43 11.41 -10.72
N ASP A 46 -10.38 11.15 -9.93
CA ASP A 46 -10.53 10.46 -8.63
C ASP A 46 -10.64 11.41 -7.44
N GLY A 47 -10.40 12.71 -7.66
CA GLY A 47 -10.43 13.74 -6.63
C GLY A 47 -10.45 15.14 -7.24
N LEU A 48 -10.70 16.15 -6.40
CA LEU A 48 -10.67 17.56 -6.79
C LEU A 48 -9.55 18.29 -6.04
N LEU A 49 -8.85 19.21 -6.69
CA LEU A 49 -7.95 20.16 -6.04
C LEU A 49 -8.56 21.57 -6.16
N VAL A 50 -8.71 22.25 -5.03
CA VAL A 50 -9.26 23.61 -4.96
C VAL A 50 -8.19 24.51 -4.38
N SER A 51 -7.66 25.40 -5.22
CA SER A 51 -6.65 26.36 -4.81
C SER A 51 -7.30 27.55 -4.10
N ARG A 52 -6.73 28.00 -2.99
CA ARG A 52 -7.18 29.22 -2.30
C ARG A 52 -7.20 30.44 -3.23
N ASN A 53 -6.32 30.49 -4.23
CA ASN A 53 -6.29 31.57 -5.23
C ASN A 53 -7.64 31.73 -5.99
N ILE A 54 -8.33 30.63 -6.32
CA ILE A 54 -9.62 30.75 -7.02
C ILE A 54 -10.74 31.26 -6.10
N VAL A 55 -10.68 30.96 -4.81
CA VAL A 55 -11.60 31.48 -3.79
C VAL A 55 -11.27 32.93 -3.49
N GLY A 56 -9.99 33.29 -3.44
CA GLY A 56 -9.48 34.62 -3.12
C GLY A 56 -9.57 34.96 -1.64
N ASP A 57 -8.83 35.98 -1.24
CA ASP A 57 -8.64 36.39 0.14
C ASP A 57 -8.78 37.92 0.29
N LEU A 58 -8.36 38.47 1.44
CA LEU A 58 -8.39 39.91 1.71
C LEU A 58 -7.40 40.71 0.86
N PHE A 59 -6.29 40.09 0.45
CA PHE A 59 -5.20 40.73 -0.30
C PHE A 59 -5.31 40.49 -1.81
N HIS A 60 -5.90 39.36 -2.22
CA HIS A 60 -6.03 38.97 -3.63
C HIS A 60 -7.48 38.65 -4.01
N LYS A 61 -7.98 39.37 -5.01
CA LYS A 61 -9.28 39.09 -5.60
C LYS A 61 -9.22 37.77 -6.39
N GLY A 62 -9.80 36.73 -5.81
CA GLY A 62 -10.03 35.45 -6.48
C GLY A 62 -11.15 35.53 -7.53
N LYS A 63 -11.47 34.38 -8.10
CA LYS A 63 -12.53 34.28 -9.11
C LYS A 63 -13.93 34.17 -8.50
N PHE A 64 -14.04 33.72 -7.25
CA PHE A 64 -15.33 33.61 -6.56
C PHE A 64 -15.86 34.99 -6.17
N SER A 65 -17.15 35.24 -6.41
CA SER A 65 -17.84 36.39 -5.83
C SER A 65 -17.92 36.26 -4.31
N THR A 66 -18.12 37.37 -3.60
CA THR A 66 -18.25 37.38 -2.14
C THR A 66 -19.32 36.38 -1.64
N ASN A 67 -20.47 36.33 -2.33
CA ASN A 67 -21.55 35.40 -1.99
C ASN A 67 -21.15 33.93 -2.21
N GLN A 68 -20.39 33.65 -3.28
CA GLN A 68 -19.87 32.30 -3.54
C GLN A 68 -18.88 31.86 -2.45
N LYS A 69 -18.00 32.76 -1.99
CA LYS A 69 -17.06 32.47 -0.89
C LYS A 69 -17.79 32.12 0.40
N TYR A 70 -18.75 32.95 0.82
CA TYR A 70 -19.51 32.68 2.05
C TYR A 70 -20.38 31.44 1.94
N ARG A 71 -20.92 31.14 0.75
CA ARG A 71 -21.62 29.87 0.51
C ARG A 71 -20.68 28.68 0.66
N LEU A 72 -19.47 28.74 0.12
CA LEU A 72 -18.45 27.70 0.30
C LEU A 72 -18.12 27.49 1.78
N PHE A 73 -17.95 28.57 2.55
CA PHE A 73 -17.65 28.49 3.99
C PHE A 73 -18.79 27.87 4.79
N ARG A 74 -20.04 28.12 4.39
CA ARG A 74 -21.23 27.59 5.06
C ARG A 74 -21.54 26.14 4.68
N GLU A 75 -21.40 25.79 3.41
CA GLU A 75 -21.80 24.48 2.88
C GLU A 75 -20.66 23.45 2.87
N GLY A 76 -19.40 23.91 2.90
CA GLY A 76 -18.22 23.09 2.68
C GLY A 76 -18.02 22.69 1.22
N VAL A 77 -16.83 22.19 0.89
CA VAL A 77 -16.41 21.88 -0.49
C VAL A 77 -17.29 20.85 -1.17
N HIS A 78 -17.69 19.76 -0.49
CA HIS A 78 -18.46 18.69 -1.14
C HIS A 78 -19.83 19.13 -1.60
N LYS A 79 -20.56 19.87 -0.75
CA LYS A 79 -21.90 20.37 -1.09
C LYS A 79 -21.82 21.52 -2.08
N TYR A 80 -20.85 22.42 -1.93
CA TYR A 80 -20.65 23.52 -2.87
C TYR A 80 -20.39 23.04 -4.30
N PHE A 81 -19.51 22.04 -4.47
CA PHE A 81 -19.18 21.46 -5.77
C PHE A 81 -20.07 20.28 -6.19
N ARG A 82 -21.10 19.91 -5.40
CA ARG A 82 -22.02 18.79 -5.68
C ARG A 82 -21.32 17.45 -5.99
N LEU A 83 -20.27 17.15 -5.23
CA LEU A 83 -19.44 15.97 -5.45
C LEU A 83 -20.22 14.65 -5.24
N PRO A 84 -19.93 13.59 -6.01
CA PRO A 84 -20.77 12.39 -6.09
C PRO A 84 -20.81 11.54 -4.81
N LYS A 85 -19.88 11.75 -3.87
CA LYS A 85 -19.79 11.00 -2.61
C LYS A 85 -19.32 11.91 -1.48
N THR A 86 -19.81 11.69 -0.27
CA THR A 86 -19.39 12.42 0.94
C THR A 86 -17.90 12.27 1.23
N ASN A 87 -17.31 11.10 0.92
CA ASN A 87 -15.88 10.84 1.11
C ASN A 87 -15.04 11.08 -0.17
N PHE A 88 -15.56 11.83 -1.15
CA PHE A 88 -14.79 12.13 -2.37
C PHE A 88 -13.55 12.96 -2.00
N PRO A 89 -12.33 12.58 -2.42
CA PRO A 89 -11.12 13.31 -2.05
C PRO A 89 -11.10 14.74 -2.62
N VAL A 90 -10.97 15.72 -1.73
CA VAL A 90 -10.74 17.13 -2.07
C VAL A 90 -9.48 17.63 -1.37
N ILE A 91 -8.49 18.07 -2.15
CA ILE A 91 -7.25 18.71 -1.69
C ILE A 91 -7.45 20.23 -1.68
N GLY A 92 -7.22 20.83 -0.51
CA GLY A 92 -7.08 22.28 -0.38
C GLY A 92 -5.63 22.68 -0.62
N ASP A 93 -5.41 23.53 -1.62
CA ASP A 93 -4.09 24.07 -1.97
C ASP A 93 -4.00 25.53 -1.49
N CYS A 94 -2.85 25.93 -0.92
CA CYS A 94 -2.64 27.28 -0.40
C CYS A 94 -2.49 28.33 -1.51
N GLY A 95 -2.32 27.89 -2.76
CA GLY A 95 -2.33 28.76 -3.94
C GLY A 95 -1.03 29.51 -4.17
N SER A 96 0.10 28.86 -3.90
CA SER A 96 1.42 29.50 -3.87
C SER A 96 1.94 30.13 -5.16
N PHE A 97 1.27 29.86 -6.28
CA PHE A 97 1.52 30.59 -7.53
C PHE A 97 1.04 32.05 -7.50
N SER A 98 0.04 32.42 -6.69
CA SER A 98 -0.47 33.81 -6.65
C SER A 98 0.50 34.79 -5.98
N TYR A 99 1.31 34.30 -5.04
CA TYR A 99 2.28 35.09 -4.28
C TYR A 99 3.73 34.73 -4.60
N ILE A 100 4.00 34.13 -5.77
CA ILE A 100 5.36 33.72 -6.17
C ILE A 100 6.38 34.88 -6.22
N ASN A 101 5.89 36.11 -6.45
CA ASN A 101 6.67 37.34 -6.53
C ASN A 101 6.74 38.12 -5.20
N MET A 102 6.12 37.62 -4.13
CA MET A 102 6.24 38.19 -2.80
C MET A 102 7.49 37.65 -2.09
N ASP A 103 7.96 38.35 -1.07
CA ASP A 103 9.10 37.89 -0.25
C ASP A 103 8.70 36.77 0.71
N LEU A 104 7.46 36.82 1.21
CA LEU A 104 6.88 35.84 2.13
C LEU A 104 5.42 35.56 1.76
N PRO A 105 4.91 34.35 2.01
CA PRO A 105 3.49 34.06 1.84
C PRO A 105 2.60 34.94 2.73
N PRO A 106 1.41 35.34 2.25
CA PRO A 106 0.56 36.32 2.93
C PRO A 106 -0.33 35.73 4.04
N PHE A 107 -0.15 34.46 4.41
CA PHE A 107 -0.96 33.78 5.43
C PHE A 107 -0.09 33.00 6.41
N THR A 108 -0.64 32.81 7.60
CA THR A 108 -0.09 31.95 8.64
C THR A 108 -0.64 30.53 8.56
N ASN A 109 0.08 29.57 9.16
CA ASN A 109 -0.37 28.19 9.22
C ASN A 109 -1.74 28.03 9.90
N ASN A 110 -2.04 28.83 10.94
CA ASN A 110 -3.34 28.79 11.61
C ASN A 110 -4.49 29.18 10.68
N GLU A 111 -4.36 30.27 9.93
CA GLU A 111 -5.40 30.76 9.02
C GLU A 111 -5.71 29.75 7.90
N ILE A 112 -4.68 29.09 7.38
CA ILE A 112 -4.85 28.07 6.33
C ILE A 112 -5.49 26.79 6.89
N ILE A 113 -5.11 26.36 8.10
CA ILE A 113 -5.74 25.22 8.77
C ILE A 113 -7.21 25.51 9.04
N GLU A 114 -7.54 26.69 9.58
CA GLU A 114 -8.91 27.11 9.86
C GLU A 114 -9.74 27.18 8.58
N TYR A 115 -9.17 27.70 7.50
CA TYR A 115 -9.82 27.68 6.19
C TYR A 115 -10.12 26.26 5.71
N TYR A 116 -9.17 25.33 5.84
CA TYR A 116 -9.39 23.94 5.42
C TYR A 116 -10.45 23.23 6.27
N GLN A 117 -10.47 23.45 7.59
CA GLN A 117 -11.50 22.90 8.48
C GLN A 117 -12.87 23.51 8.20
N MET A 118 -12.97 24.84 8.13
CA MET A 118 -14.23 25.54 7.86
C MET A 118 -14.87 25.09 6.55
N CYS A 119 -14.06 24.82 5.53
CA CYS A 119 -14.55 24.36 4.23
C CYS A 119 -14.67 22.83 4.13
N ASN A 120 -14.41 22.06 5.18
CA ASN A 120 -14.48 20.59 5.21
C ASN A 120 -13.64 19.91 4.13
N PHE A 121 -12.40 20.37 3.91
CA PHE A 121 -11.47 19.69 3.01
C PHE A 121 -11.09 18.31 3.54
N THR A 122 -10.85 17.34 2.65
CA THR A 122 -10.37 16.00 3.06
C THR A 122 -8.86 15.96 3.27
N HIS A 123 -8.13 16.83 2.57
CA HIS A 123 -6.68 16.96 2.62
C HIS A 123 -6.31 18.44 2.57
N GLY A 124 -5.28 18.85 3.30
CA GLY A 124 -4.81 20.24 3.35
C GLY A 124 -3.30 20.32 3.13
N VAL A 125 -2.88 21.17 2.19
CA VAL A 125 -1.46 21.36 1.84
C VAL A 125 -0.84 22.43 2.74
N SER A 126 0.33 22.15 3.31
CA SER A 126 1.07 23.14 4.10
C SER A 126 1.50 24.33 3.25
N ILE A 127 1.59 25.52 3.86
CA ILE A 127 2.04 26.73 3.16
C ILE A 127 3.46 26.55 2.63
N ASP A 128 3.63 26.80 1.34
CA ASP A 128 4.92 26.76 0.66
C ASP A 128 5.20 28.05 -0.13
N HIS A 129 6.45 28.17 -0.58
CA HIS A 129 6.90 29.24 -1.46
C HIS A 129 7.54 28.64 -2.71
N VAL A 130 6.87 28.80 -3.86
CA VAL A 130 7.25 28.11 -5.11
C VAL A 130 8.66 28.49 -5.57
N ILE A 131 9.44 27.47 -5.92
CA ILE A 131 10.71 27.57 -6.64
C ILE A 131 10.46 27.13 -8.09
N ALA A 132 10.25 28.10 -8.98
CA ALA A 132 9.89 27.81 -10.38
C ALA A 132 11.09 27.40 -11.25
N LYS A 133 12.29 27.93 -10.96
CA LYS A 133 13.52 27.58 -11.66
C LYS A 133 14.30 26.59 -10.81
N MET A 134 14.71 25.48 -11.41
CA MET A 134 15.48 24.43 -10.74
C MET A 134 16.75 24.16 -11.54
N GLN A 135 17.89 24.10 -10.86
CA GLN A 135 19.19 23.86 -11.47
C GLN A 135 20.05 23.01 -10.54
N THR A 136 20.62 21.92 -11.07
CA THR A 136 21.52 21.02 -10.34
C THR A 136 22.81 21.73 -9.90
N VAL A 137 23.25 22.77 -10.62
CA VAL A 137 24.44 23.55 -10.25
C VAL A 137 24.30 24.27 -8.91
N TRP A 138 23.07 24.48 -8.42
CA TRP A 138 22.77 25.07 -7.11
C TRP A 138 22.88 24.08 -5.94
N ASP A 139 23.22 22.82 -6.21
CA ASP A 139 23.70 21.91 -5.16
C ASP A 139 25.04 22.36 -4.60
N ASN A 140 25.81 23.14 -5.36
CA ASN A 140 26.93 23.91 -4.84
C ASN A 140 26.41 25.21 -4.22
N GLU A 141 26.59 25.35 -2.91
CA GLU A 141 26.07 26.49 -2.15
C GLU A 141 26.62 27.84 -2.63
N LYS A 142 27.88 27.88 -3.10
CA LYS A 142 28.50 29.10 -3.65
C LYS A 142 27.84 29.58 -4.94
N ARG A 143 27.16 28.69 -5.66
CA ARG A 143 26.45 28.97 -6.92
C ARG A 143 24.94 29.13 -6.73
N ARG A 144 24.42 28.86 -5.53
CA ARG A 144 22.99 28.91 -5.23
C ARG A 144 22.57 30.32 -4.83
N PRO A 145 21.58 30.93 -5.52
CA PRO A 145 21.03 32.21 -5.07
C PRO A 145 20.44 32.07 -3.65
N SER A 146 20.68 33.07 -2.79
CA SER A 146 20.24 33.05 -1.40
C SER A 146 18.72 32.89 -1.27
N GLU A 147 17.96 33.52 -2.17
CA GLU A 147 16.50 33.46 -2.23
C GLU A 147 15.96 32.04 -2.42
N ILE A 148 16.63 31.21 -3.21
CA ILE A 148 16.24 29.81 -3.43
C ILE A 148 16.35 29.00 -2.13
N THR A 149 17.40 29.27 -1.35
CA THR A 149 17.58 28.66 -0.03
C THR A 149 16.48 29.13 0.93
N LYS A 150 16.24 30.44 1.01
CA LYS A 150 15.19 31.03 1.87
C LYS A 150 13.82 30.42 1.60
N ARG A 151 13.42 30.30 0.33
CA ARG A 151 12.12 29.73 -0.05
C ARG A 151 11.97 28.26 0.35
N ALA A 152 12.99 27.45 0.12
CA ALA A 152 12.94 26.03 0.47
C ALA A 152 12.93 25.82 1.99
N GLU A 153 13.79 26.54 2.72
CA GLU A 153 13.85 26.47 4.18
C GLU A 153 12.57 26.99 4.83
N PHE A 154 12.01 28.09 4.32
CA PHE A 154 10.71 28.58 4.72
C PHE A 154 9.64 27.49 4.53
N SER A 155 9.54 26.91 3.33
CA SER A 155 8.53 25.89 3.02
C SER A 155 8.67 24.67 3.93
N SER A 156 9.90 24.21 4.17
CA SER A 156 10.16 23.08 5.05
C SER A 156 9.82 23.38 6.51
N ARG A 157 10.20 24.56 7.03
CA ARG A 157 9.91 24.97 8.41
C ARG A 157 8.41 25.15 8.62
N SER A 158 7.76 25.84 7.69
CA SER A 158 6.31 26.06 7.67
C SER A 158 5.55 24.74 7.65
N ALA A 159 5.96 23.78 6.82
CA ALA A 159 5.33 22.45 6.78
C ALA A 159 5.47 21.70 8.11
N ILE A 160 6.62 21.75 8.78
CA ILE A 160 6.79 21.10 10.09
C ILE A 160 5.89 21.75 11.15
N GLU A 161 5.81 23.07 11.16
CA GLU A 161 4.92 23.82 12.06
C GLU A 161 3.44 23.51 11.79
N PHE A 162 3.04 23.52 10.52
CA PHE A 162 1.69 23.15 10.07
C PHE A 162 1.28 21.78 10.61
N LEU A 163 2.16 20.77 10.54
CA LEU A 163 1.88 19.43 11.05
C LEU A 163 1.70 19.42 12.57
N LYS A 164 2.53 20.15 13.31
CA LYS A 164 2.41 20.27 14.78
C LYS A 164 1.08 20.90 15.17
N ILE A 165 0.67 21.97 14.50
CA ILE A 165 -0.62 22.63 14.74
C ILE A 165 -1.77 21.67 14.41
N CYS A 166 -1.69 20.96 13.27
CA CYS A 166 -2.71 19.97 12.88
C CYS A 166 -2.87 18.86 13.93
N GLN A 167 -1.76 18.35 14.48
CA GLN A 167 -1.77 17.32 15.53
C GLN A 167 -2.35 17.86 16.85
N ALA A 168 -1.98 19.08 17.24
CA ALA A 168 -2.48 19.73 18.44
C ALA A 168 -3.98 20.03 18.36
N LYS A 169 -4.45 20.56 17.23
CA LYS A 169 -5.87 20.86 16.97
C LYS A 169 -6.71 19.61 16.65
N LYS A 170 -6.09 18.45 16.43
CA LYS A 170 -6.74 17.19 15.99
C LYS A 170 -7.65 17.41 14.78
N VAL A 171 -7.09 18.00 13.73
CA VAL A 171 -7.83 18.36 12.51
C VAL A 171 -8.45 17.14 11.82
N ASP A 172 -9.58 17.34 11.14
CA ASP A 172 -10.34 16.26 10.46
C ASP A 172 -9.85 15.96 9.03
N PHE A 173 -8.83 16.69 8.56
CA PHE A 173 -8.25 16.50 7.22
C PHE A 173 -6.86 15.86 7.29
N THR A 174 -6.45 15.22 6.20
CA THR A 174 -5.09 14.66 6.09
C THR A 174 -4.09 15.74 5.67
N PRO A 175 -3.06 16.07 6.48
CA PRO A 175 -2.06 17.07 6.12
C PRO A 175 -1.12 16.53 5.02
N ILE A 176 -0.84 17.38 4.02
CA ILE A 176 0.12 17.12 2.94
C ILE A 176 1.27 18.13 3.07
N GLY A 177 2.48 17.62 3.29
CA GLY A 177 3.68 18.44 3.40
C GLY A 177 4.19 18.84 2.02
N ALA A 178 4.17 20.13 1.71
CA ALA A 178 4.67 20.67 0.44
C ALA A 178 6.20 20.72 0.43
N VAL A 179 6.81 20.05 -0.54
CA VAL A 179 8.25 20.00 -0.76
C VAL A 179 8.58 20.94 -1.91
N GLN A 180 9.35 21.99 -1.61
CA GLN A 180 9.96 22.87 -2.59
C GLN A 180 11.46 22.60 -2.66
N SER A 181 11.99 22.61 -3.88
CA SER A 181 13.36 22.17 -4.16
C SER A 181 13.91 22.84 -5.42
N TRP A 182 15.21 22.71 -5.65
CA TRP A 182 15.88 23.25 -6.84
C TRP A 182 16.65 22.19 -7.64
N SER A 183 16.65 20.93 -7.19
CA SER A 183 17.38 19.82 -7.79
C SER A 183 16.79 18.50 -7.29
N PRO A 184 17.03 17.36 -7.97
CA PRO A 184 16.65 16.05 -7.43
C PRO A 184 17.19 15.80 -6.02
N LYS A 185 18.46 16.15 -5.78
CA LYS A 185 19.12 16.01 -4.48
C LYS A 185 18.44 16.82 -3.37
N SER A 186 18.11 18.08 -3.64
CA SER A 186 17.41 18.92 -2.66
C SER A 186 15.96 18.44 -2.44
N ALA A 187 15.29 17.93 -3.47
CA ALA A 187 13.97 17.30 -3.34
C ALA A 187 14.02 16.11 -2.38
N GLY A 188 14.98 15.20 -2.55
CA GLY A 188 15.17 14.06 -1.64
C GLY A 188 15.49 14.49 -0.21
N LYS A 189 16.35 15.50 -0.03
CA LYS A 189 16.67 16.08 1.29
C LYS A 189 15.41 16.59 2.01
N TYR A 190 14.66 17.51 1.39
CA TYR A 190 13.50 18.13 2.04
C TYR A 190 12.33 17.15 2.21
N ALA A 191 12.13 16.22 1.27
CA ALA A 191 11.16 15.14 1.45
C ALA A 191 11.48 14.28 2.69
N LYS A 192 12.75 13.88 2.86
CA LYS A 192 13.18 13.16 4.06
C LYS A 192 12.94 13.97 5.33
N THR A 193 13.29 15.25 5.33
CA THR A 193 13.07 16.16 6.47
C THR A 193 11.59 16.18 6.91
N LEU A 194 10.65 16.27 5.96
CA LEU A 194 9.22 16.28 6.29
C LEU A 194 8.74 14.90 6.80
N VAL A 195 9.24 13.82 6.22
CA VAL A 195 8.90 12.46 6.66
C VAL A 195 9.43 12.18 8.06
N ASP A 196 10.67 12.57 8.37
CA ASP A 196 11.27 12.45 9.70
C ASP A 196 10.47 13.26 10.73
N ALA A 197 9.89 14.39 10.34
CA ALA A 197 8.99 15.19 11.17
C ALA A 197 7.60 14.57 11.37
N GLY A 198 7.27 13.47 10.66
CA GLY A 198 6.06 12.68 10.87
C GLY A 198 5.02 12.74 9.74
N TYR A 199 5.32 13.37 8.59
CA TYR A 199 4.39 13.36 7.46
C TYR A 199 4.22 11.96 6.87
N LYS A 200 2.96 11.57 6.64
CA LYS A 200 2.59 10.34 5.91
C LYS A 200 2.20 10.59 4.45
N TYR A 201 2.08 11.87 4.08
CA TYR A 201 1.73 12.32 2.76
C TYR A 201 2.51 13.62 2.47
N ILE A 202 3.28 13.62 1.39
CA ILE A 202 4.02 14.78 0.91
C ILE A 202 3.65 15.09 -0.53
N GLY A 203 3.80 16.35 -0.95
CA GLY A 203 3.57 16.80 -2.30
C GLY A 203 4.76 17.55 -2.87
N LEU A 204 5.16 17.24 -4.09
CA LEU A 204 6.32 17.83 -4.76
C LEU A 204 5.89 19.03 -5.61
N GLY A 205 6.31 20.22 -5.20
CA GLY A 205 5.97 21.50 -5.83
C GLY A 205 7.00 21.95 -6.88
N GLY A 206 6.62 22.94 -7.70
CA GLY A 206 7.50 23.55 -8.71
C GLY A 206 7.80 22.70 -9.94
N MET A 207 7.20 21.50 -10.05
CA MET A 207 7.53 20.51 -11.07
C MET A 207 6.88 20.76 -12.44
N ALA A 208 5.82 21.57 -12.51
CA ALA A 208 5.01 21.75 -13.72
C ALA A 208 5.82 22.19 -14.96
N TYR A 209 6.85 23.03 -14.78
CA TYR A 209 7.64 23.58 -15.89
C TYR A 209 8.94 22.83 -16.15
N GLN A 210 9.28 21.80 -15.35
CA GLN A 210 10.54 21.10 -15.48
C GLN A 210 10.54 20.09 -16.64
N PRO A 211 11.71 19.81 -17.26
CA PRO A 211 11.85 18.74 -18.24
C PRO A 211 11.39 17.38 -17.69
N THR A 212 10.98 16.48 -18.59
CA THR A 212 10.43 15.16 -18.18
C THR A 212 11.46 14.34 -17.40
N ASP A 213 12.72 14.34 -17.85
CA ASP A 213 13.78 13.55 -17.24
C ASP A 213 14.18 14.12 -15.87
N PHE A 214 14.19 15.45 -15.73
CA PHE A 214 14.39 16.10 -14.42
C PHE A 214 13.32 15.70 -13.41
N LEU A 215 12.04 15.66 -13.82
CA LEU A 215 10.96 15.21 -12.95
C LEU A 215 11.12 13.73 -12.56
N TYR A 216 11.53 12.88 -13.50
CA TYR A 216 11.81 11.47 -13.22
C TYR A 216 12.93 11.30 -12.18
N ASP A 217 14.04 12.05 -12.34
CA ASP A 217 15.16 12.03 -11.42
C ASP A 217 14.78 12.53 -10.03
N ALA A 218 14.01 13.63 -9.96
CA ALA A 218 13.53 14.17 -8.70
C ALA A 218 12.63 13.18 -7.94
N ILE A 219 11.70 12.51 -8.63
CA ILE A 219 10.83 11.50 -8.02
C ILE A 219 11.64 10.29 -7.57
N SER A 220 12.57 9.82 -8.39
CA SER A 220 13.45 8.69 -8.08
C SER A 220 14.31 8.97 -6.85
N GLU A 221 14.89 10.17 -6.76
CA GLU A 221 15.69 10.59 -5.61
C GLU A 221 14.84 10.76 -4.35
N VAL A 222 13.64 11.34 -4.44
CA VAL A 222 12.70 11.39 -3.31
C VAL A 222 12.38 9.98 -2.81
N ARG A 223 12.07 9.06 -3.72
CA ARG A 223 11.72 7.67 -3.38
C ARG A 223 12.90 6.86 -2.85
N SER A 224 14.14 7.22 -3.17
CA SER A 224 15.33 6.62 -2.58
C SER A 224 15.53 7.01 -1.11
N LYS A 225 14.99 8.17 -0.68
CA LYS A 225 15.19 8.74 0.67
C LYS A 225 14.02 8.53 1.64
N ILE A 226 12.84 8.14 1.16
CA ILE A 226 11.63 8.02 1.99
C ILE A 226 11.05 6.60 1.98
N PRO A 227 10.41 6.16 3.07
CA PRO A 227 9.73 4.86 3.13
C PRO A 227 8.61 4.71 2.09
N SER A 228 8.45 3.49 1.57
CA SER A 228 7.44 3.17 0.54
C SER A 228 5.97 3.35 0.98
N ASN A 229 5.69 3.43 2.27
CA ASN A 229 4.35 3.67 2.81
C ASN A 229 3.97 5.16 2.88
N VAL A 230 4.91 6.07 2.66
CA VAL A 230 4.63 7.52 2.57
C VAL A 230 4.04 7.83 1.20
N LYS A 231 2.88 8.49 1.20
CA LYS A 231 2.20 8.87 -0.04
C LYS A 231 2.90 10.06 -0.71
N LEU A 232 2.99 10.05 -2.03
CA LEU A 232 3.59 11.12 -2.83
C LEU A 232 2.56 11.72 -3.81
N HIS A 233 2.37 13.03 -3.71
CA HIS A 233 1.61 13.84 -4.67
C HIS A 233 2.56 14.62 -5.58
N ILE A 234 2.25 14.74 -6.87
CA ILE A 234 3.00 15.60 -7.81
C ILE A 234 2.13 16.78 -8.21
N PHE A 235 2.53 17.99 -7.83
CA PHE A 235 1.74 19.19 -8.12
C PHE A 235 1.90 19.65 -9.57
N GLY A 236 0.79 19.97 -10.23
CA GLY A 236 0.76 20.54 -11.58
C GLY A 236 1.34 19.61 -12.66
N PHE A 237 1.05 18.32 -12.59
CA PHE A 237 1.58 17.33 -13.53
C PHE A 237 0.98 17.52 -14.93
N ASN A 238 1.84 17.77 -15.92
CA ASN A 238 1.43 18.08 -17.31
C ASN A 238 2.05 17.12 -18.35
N ARG A 239 2.61 15.98 -17.93
CA ARG A 239 3.23 14.97 -18.81
C ARG A 239 2.27 13.80 -19.08
N LEU A 240 1.01 14.13 -19.31
CA LEU A 240 -0.07 13.16 -19.40
C LEU A 240 0.15 12.14 -20.53
N GLU A 241 0.69 12.58 -21.66
CA GLU A 241 1.02 11.71 -22.81
C GLU A 241 2.19 10.75 -22.53
N LYS A 242 2.99 11.03 -21.50
CA LYS A 242 4.15 10.22 -21.09
C LYS A 242 3.91 9.57 -19.73
N ILE A 243 2.66 9.45 -19.28
CA ILE A 243 2.32 8.93 -17.95
C ILE A 243 2.84 7.50 -17.74
N GLU A 244 2.94 6.70 -18.81
CA GLU A 244 3.55 5.37 -18.79
C GLU A 244 5.00 5.40 -18.25
N LYS A 245 5.79 6.45 -18.53
CA LYS A 245 7.18 6.59 -18.02
C LYS A 245 7.26 6.73 -16.50
N PHE A 246 6.18 7.14 -15.85
CA PHE A 246 6.13 7.37 -14.40
C PHE A 246 5.51 6.20 -13.63
N THR A 247 5.11 5.14 -14.33
CA THR A 247 4.63 3.89 -13.70
C THR A 247 5.76 3.22 -12.91
N GLY A 248 5.44 2.59 -11.78
CA GLY A 248 6.44 1.96 -10.92
C GLY A 248 7.29 2.90 -10.05
N LEU A 249 7.25 4.22 -10.26
CA LEU A 249 7.96 5.20 -9.40
C LEU A 249 7.27 5.44 -8.04
N GLY A 250 6.21 4.69 -7.73
CA GLY A 250 5.46 4.83 -6.49
C GLY A 250 4.76 6.19 -6.37
N ILE A 251 4.18 6.75 -7.43
CA ILE A 251 3.40 8.00 -7.31
C ILE A 251 1.97 7.67 -6.88
N ASP A 252 1.53 8.23 -5.74
CA ASP A 252 0.20 7.98 -5.21
C ASP A 252 -0.85 8.81 -5.93
N SER A 253 -0.53 10.08 -6.25
CA SER A 253 -1.46 11.02 -6.85
C SER A 253 -0.78 12.17 -7.60
N PHE A 254 -1.52 12.87 -8.44
CA PHE A 254 -1.11 14.12 -9.07
C PHE A 254 -2.34 14.98 -9.37
N ASP A 255 -2.16 16.29 -9.54
CA ASP A 255 -3.19 17.17 -10.07
C ASP A 255 -2.86 17.72 -11.46
N SER A 256 -3.90 18.08 -12.22
CA SER A 256 -3.73 18.74 -13.51
C SER A 256 -4.98 19.51 -13.93
N THR A 257 -4.78 20.70 -14.51
CA THR A 257 -5.79 21.45 -15.29
C THR A 257 -5.59 21.31 -16.80
N SER A 258 -4.53 20.61 -17.22
CA SER A 258 -4.07 20.61 -18.62
C SER A 258 -5.09 20.11 -19.65
N PRO A 259 -5.96 19.10 -19.38
CA PRO A 259 -6.95 18.66 -20.38
C PRO A 259 -7.92 19.77 -20.78
N ILE A 260 -8.39 20.57 -19.80
CA ILE A 260 -9.26 21.71 -20.07
C ILE A 260 -8.45 22.85 -20.69
N LEU A 261 -7.31 23.21 -20.11
CA LEU A 261 -6.50 24.32 -20.64
C LEU A 261 -6.11 24.13 -22.10
N LYS A 262 -5.78 22.90 -22.52
CA LYS A 262 -5.48 22.58 -23.93
C LYS A 262 -6.66 22.90 -24.85
N ALA A 263 -7.90 22.67 -24.43
CA ALA A 263 -9.09 23.00 -25.24
C ALA A 263 -9.20 24.52 -25.56
N PHE A 264 -8.60 25.39 -24.75
CA PHE A 264 -8.63 26.84 -24.91
C PHE A 264 -7.33 27.43 -25.48
N LYS A 265 -6.18 27.00 -24.95
CA LYS A 265 -4.88 27.64 -25.15
C LYS A 265 -4.01 26.93 -26.18
N ASP A 266 -4.24 25.65 -26.43
CA ASP A 266 -3.44 24.91 -27.39
C ASP A 266 -3.88 25.25 -28.82
N GLU A 267 -2.92 25.49 -29.69
CA GLU A 267 -3.21 25.83 -31.08
C GLU A 267 -3.71 24.62 -31.87
N ASP A 268 -3.13 23.45 -31.61
CA ASP A 268 -3.23 22.27 -32.47
C ASP A 268 -3.78 21.04 -31.75
N ASP A 269 -3.46 20.87 -30.46
CA ASP A 269 -3.81 19.68 -29.69
C ASP A 269 -4.96 19.97 -28.71
N ASN A 270 -6.06 20.49 -29.22
CA ASN A 270 -7.18 21.00 -28.41
C ASN A 270 -8.41 20.09 -28.42
N TYR A 271 -8.45 19.02 -29.23
CA TYR A 271 -9.42 17.92 -29.16
C TYR A 271 -8.72 16.56 -29.08
N PHE A 272 -9.02 15.76 -28.05
CA PHE A 272 -8.39 14.46 -27.82
C PHE A 272 -9.21 13.32 -28.42
N PHE A 273 -8.55 12.30 -28.96
CA PHE A 273 -9.21 11.08 -29.42
C PHE A 273 -8.31 9.86 -29.30
N GLY A 274 -8.84 8.75 -28.80
CA GLY A 274 -8.07 7.52 -28.58
C GLY A 274 -6.83 7.73 -27.69
N LYS A 275 -5.83 6.86 -27.85
CA LYS A 275 -4.60 6.86 -27.02
C LYS A 275 -3.78 8.15 -27.19
N SER A 276 -3.50 8.53 -28.43
CA SER A 276 -2.51 9.57 -28.73
C SER A 276 -2.95 10.56 -29.81
N LYS A 277 -4.10 10.37 -30.46
CA LYS A 277 -4.53 11.29 -31.50
C LYS A 277 -5.00 12.60 -30.87
N ARG A 278 -4.55 13.68 -31.47
CA ARG A 278 -4.88 15.06 -31.09
C ARG A 278 -5.25 15.79 -32.38
N TYR A 279 -6.25 16.63 -32.28
CA TYR A 279 -6.81 17.33 -33.43
C TYR A 279 -7.00 18.80 -33.11
N ARG A 280 -6.85 19.61 -34.16
CA ARG A 280 -7.09 21.04 -34.13
C ARG A 280 -8.57 21.33 -34.31
N ALA A 281 -9.15 22.01 -33.35
CA ALA A 281 -10.49 22.53 -33.37
C ALA A 281 -10.62 23.57 -34.50
N ILE A 282 -11.74 23.51 -35.20
CA ILE A 282 -12.03 24.35 -36.36
C ILE A 282 -12.38 25.75 -35.85
N ARG A 283 -11.55 26.76 -36.18
CA ARG A 283 -11.69 28.10 -35.62
C ARG A 283 -12.73 28.92 -36.37
N ILE A 284 -13.88 29.12 -35.73
CA ILE A 284 -14.94 30.01 -36.21
C ILE A 284 -15.35 30.96 -35.05
N PRO A 285 -14.45 31.87 -34.62
CA PRO A 285 -14.75 32.86 -33.58
C PRO A 285 -15.94 33.75 -33.95
N GLN A 286 -16.58 34.34 -32.95
CA GLN A 286 -17.69 35.28 -33.14
C GLN A 286 -17.15 36.66 -33.57
N VAL A 287 -17.62 37.20 -34.70
CA VAL A 287 -17.20 38.54 -35.17
C VAL A 287 -17.51 39.61 -34.12
N TYR A 288 -18.70 39.54 -33.50
CA TYR A 288 -19.17 40.52 -32.53
C TYR A 288 -18.66 40.31 -31.09
N GLU A 289 -17.92 39.25 -30.80
CA GLU A 289 -17.40 39.00 -29.43
C GLU A 289 -15.87 38.91 -29.38
N ASN A 290 -15.22 38.50 -30.47
CA ASN A 290 -13.78 38.31 -30.47
C ASN A 290 -13.01 39.65 -30.50
N MET A 291 -12.21 39.90 -29.48
CA MET A 291 -11.46 41.15 -29.29
C MET A 291 -10.43 41.44 -30.39
N ASP A 292 -9.85 40.42 -31.03
CA ASP A 292 -8.88 40.63 -32.12
C ASP A 292 -9.60 41.07 -33.40
N ILE A 293 -10.76 40.46 -33.68
CA ILE A 293 -11.62 40.83 -34.81
C ILE A 293 -12.16 42.25 -34.63
N LYS A 294 -12.72 42.56 -33.44
CA LYS A 294 -13.19 43.90 -33.08
C LYS A 294 -12.13 44.96 -33.32
N ARG A 295 -10.89 44.70 -32.87
CA ARG A 295 -9.76 45.62 -33.08
C ARG A 295 -9.40 45.81 -34.55
N LYS A 296 -9.48 44.76 -35.38
CA LYS A 296 -9.24 44.87 -36.83
C LYS A 296 -10.33 45.65 -37.55
N VAL A 297 -11.60 45.43 -37.17
CA VAL A 297 -12.75 46.19 -37.68
C VAL A 297 -12.62 47.68 -37.33
N GLN A 298 -12.32 47.99 -36.06
CA GLN A 298 -12.14 49.39 -35.59
C GLN A 298 -10.98 50.11 -36.30
N ARG A 299 -9.98 49.37 -36.76
CA ARG A 299 -8.83 49.91 -37.52
C ARG A 299 -9.09 49.96 -39.04
N GLY A 300 -10.26 49.55 -39.52
CA GLY A 300 -10.58 49.49 -40.94
C GLY A 300 -9.82 48.42 -41.73
N VAL A 301 -9.18 47.45 -41.06
CA VAL A 301 -8.39 46.39 -41.72
C VAL A 301 -9.30 45.37 -42.39
N ILE A 302 -10.48 45.12 -41.81
CA ILE A 302 -11.49 44.19 -42.34
C ILE A 302 -12.89 44.83 -42.22
N ASN A 303 -13.79 44.48 -43.14
CA ASN A 303 -15.18 44.91 -43.11
C ASN A 303 -16.01 43.97 -42.22
N GLN A 304 -16.83 44.54 -41.33
CA GLN A 304 -17.61 43.79 -40.34
C GLN A 304 -18.72 42.95 -40.97
N ASP A 305 -19.44 43.48 -41.95
CA ASP A 305 -20.56 42.80 -42.61
C ASP A 305 -20.05 41.61 -43.43
N VAL A 306 -18.95 41.81 -44.16
CA VAL A 306 -18.27 40.74 -44.90
C VAL A 306 -17.79 39.65 -43.94
N ALA A 307 -17.15 40.02 -42.82
CA ALA A 307 -16.72 39.05 -41.81
C ALA A 307 -17.92 38.26 -41.25
N SER A 308 -19.05 38.92 -41.00
CA SER A 308 -20.25 38.27 -40.46
C SER A 308 -20.90 37.32 -41.47
N GLN A 309 -20.94 37.69 -42.75
CA GLN A 309 -21.44 36.82 -43.81
C GLN A 309 -20.58 35.57 -43.98
N LEU A 310 -19.25 35.73 -43.99
CA LEU A 310 -18.31 34.60 -44.06
C LEU A 310 -18.39 33.69 -42.83
N GLU A 311 -18.60 34.28 -41.64
CA GLU A 311 -18.82 33.53 -40.40
C GLU A 311 -20.07 32.63 -40.50
N GLN A 312 -21.19 33.20 -40.98
CA GLN A 312 -22.46 32.48 -41.14
C GLN A 312 -22.34 31.37 -42.18
N ASP A 313 -21.69 31.63 -43.32
CA ASP A 313 -21.46 30.62 -44.36
C ASP A 313 -20.61 29.46 -43.84
N ALA A 314 -19.51 29.75 -43.12
CA ALA A 314 -18.66 28.74 -42.52
C ALA A 314 -19.43 27.86 -41.50
N LEU A 315 -20.26 28.47 -40.63
CA LEU A 315 -21.11 27.75 -39.67
C LEU A 315 -22.18 26.89 -40.35
N MET A 316 -22.84 27.43 -41.38
CA MET A 316 -23.86 26.71 -42.12
C MET A 316 -23.26 25.48 -42.80
N LYS A 317 -22.15 25.64 -43.53
CA LYS A 317 -21.53 24.55 -44.28
C LYS A 317 -20.95 23.47 -43.38
N ILE A 318 -20.29 23.82 -42.28
CA ILE A 318 -19.79 22.79 -41.34
C ILE A 318 -20.93 21.99 -40.69
N ARG A 319 -22.06 22.64 -40.38
CA ARG A 319 -23.26 21.95 -39.85
C ARG A 319 -23.92 21.06 -40.90
N ASN A 320 -23.99 21.52 -42.15
CA ASN A 320 -24.50 20.74 -43.26
C ASN A 320 -23.59 19.56 -43.60
N TYR A 321 -22.27 19.71 -43.48
CA TYR A 321 -21.30 18.63 -43.59
C TYR A 321 -21.58 17.52 -42.57
N ALA A 322 -21.83 17.87 -41.31
CA ALA A 322 -22.19 16.88 -40.29
C ALA A 322 -23.50 16.15 -40.58
N LYS A 323 -24.43 16.81 -41.30
CA LYS A 323 -25.69 16.24 -41.80
C LYS A 323 -25.58 15.62 -43.19
N GLU A 324 -24.38 15.50 -43.74
CA GLU A 324 -24.09 14.92 -45.07
C GLU A 324 -24.80 15.64 -46.23
N LYS A 325 -25.10 16.93 -46.06
CA LYS A 325 -25.71 17.81 -47.07
C LYS A 325 -24.71 18.61 -47.89
N THR A 326 -23.46 18.71 -47.42
CA THR A 326 -22.39 19.49 -48.04
C THR A 326 -21.11 18.66 -48.05
N GLY A 327 -20.33 18.74 -49.13
CA GLY A 327 -19.07 18.00 -49.26
C GLY A 327 -17.94 18.54 -48.37
N LEU A 328 -16.87 17.74 -48.24
CA LEU A 328 -15.69 18.12 -47.46
C LEU A 328 -15.02 19.37 -48.02
N GLU A 329 -14.72 19.42 -49.33
CA GLU A 329 -14.00 20.56 -49.94
C GLU A 329 -14.76 21.88 -49.81
N GLU A 330 -16.07 21.84 -50.05
CA GLU A 330 -16.92 23.02 -49.99
C GLU A 330 -16.97 23.61 -48.57
N SER A 331 -17.09 22.73 -47.57
CA SER A 331 -17.07 23.14 -46.16
C SER A 331 -15.71 23.65 -45.73
N LEU A 332 -14.64 22.97 -46.16
CA LEU A 332 -13.27 23.35 -45.89
C LEU A 332 -12.95 24.72 -46.49
N GLU A 333 -13.42 24.98 -47.72
CA GLU A 333 -13.21 26.26 -48.38
C GLU A 333 -13.84 27.39 -47.57
N ALA A 334 -15.11 27.29 -47.19
CA ALA A 334 -15.78 28.33 -46.40
C ALA A 334 -15.08 28.64 -45.06
N ILE A 335 -14.64 27.60 -44.35
CA ILE A 335 -13.87 27.74 -43.11
C ILE A 335 -12.55 28.50 -43.38
N VAL A 336 -11.83 28.11 -44.42
CA VAL A 336 -10.54 28.69 -44.78
C VAL A 336 -10.69 30.13 -45.28
N THR A 337 -11.72 30.41 -46.08
CA THR A 337 -12.05 31.77 -46.52
C THR A 337 -12.28 32.68 -45.32
N TYR A 338 -13.09 32.23 -44.34
CA TYR A 338 -13.33 32.99 -43.12
C TYR A 338 -12.05 33.19 -42.28
N GLU A 339 -11.28 32.11 -42.02
CA GLU A 339 -10.05 32.19 -41.23
C GLU A 339 -9.01 33.11 -41.88
N ASN A 340 -8.82 33.02 -43.20
CA ASN A 340 -7.93 33.89 -43.96
C ASN A 340 -8.36 35.34 -43.89
N TYR A 341 -9.66 35.62 -44.07
CA TYR A 341 -10.18 36.99 -44.01
C TYR A 341 -9.91 37.63 -42.64
N VAL A 342 -10.16 36.88 -41.57
CA VAL A 342 -10.07 37.41 -40.20
C VAL A 342 -8.64 37.41 -39.66
N PHE A 343 -7.84 36.39 -39.96
CA PHE A 343 -6.52 36.19 -39.34
C PHE A 343 -5.33 36.34 -40.31
N GLY A 344 -5.56 36.36 -41.62
CA GLY A 344 -4.49 36.38 -42.62
C GLY A 344 -3.68 35.08 -42.68
N LYS A 345 -4.23 33.98 -42.17
CA LYS A 345 -3.60 32.65 -42.16
C LYS A 345 -4.64 31.56 -42.33
N SER A 346 -4.22 30.42 -42.88
CA SER A 346 -5.06 29.23 -43.05
C SER A 346 -4.41 27.99 -42.47
N CYS A 347 -5.20 27.22 -41.73
CA CYS A 347 -4.82 25.88 -41.28
C CYS A 347 -5.48 24.77 -42.12
N ARG A 348 -5.69 25.00 -43.43
CA ARG A 348 -6.43 24.12 -44.35
C ARG A 348 -6.17 22.63 -44.13
N GLN A 349 -4.90 22.19 -44.14
CA GLN A 349 -4.58 20.77 -44.03
C GLN A 349 -5.02 20.17 -42.68
N LYS A 350 -4.90 20.92 -41.58
CA LYS A 350 -5.33 20.46 -40.25
C LYS A 350 -6.85 20.34 -40.19
N TYR A 351 -7.59 21.29 -40.76
CA TYR A 351 -9.04 21.22 -40.86
C TYR A 351 -9.51 20.09 -41.77
N ARG A 352 -8.83 19.87 -42.91
CA ARG A 352 -9.07 18.74 -43.79
C ARG A 352 -8.98 17.41 -43.05
N ASN A 353 -7.89 17.19 -42.31
CA ASN A 353 -7.67 15.95 -41.56
C ASN A 353 -8.79 15.69 -40.55
N VAL A 354 -9.22 16.74 -39.83
CA VAL A 354 -10.28 16.65 -38.82
C VAL A 354 -11.63 16.33 -39.45
N LEU A 355 -11.99 16.99 -40.54
CA LEU A 355 -13.23 16.71 -41.26
C LEU A 355 -13.20 15.28 -41.83
N TYR A 356 -12.11 14.90 -42.51
CA TYR A 356 -11.95 13.59 -43.11
C TYR A 356 -12.07 12.44 -42.09
N GLU A 357 -11.35 12.52 -40.97
CA GLU A 357 -11.39 11.48 -39.93
C GLU A 357 -12.66 11.54 -39.07
N SER A 358 -13.34 12.69 -39.02
CA SER A 358 -14.59 12.91 -38.27
C SER A 358 -14.58 12.29 -36.86
N PRO A 359 -13.57 12.58 -36.01
CA PRO A 359 -13.34 11.82 -34.77
C PRO A 359 -14.50 11.92 -33.77
N TRP A 360 -15.31 12.99 -33.82
CA TRP A 360 -16.50 13.14 -32.99
C TRP A 360 -17.60 12.11 -33.29
N LYS A 361 -17.70 11.60 -34.53
CA LYS A 361 -18.69 10.56 -34.91
C LYS A 361 -18.37 9.23 -34.21
N ASN A 362 -17.08 8.93 -34.01
CA ASN A 362 -16.59 7.69 -33.42
C ASN A 362 -16.32 7.80 -31.91
N CYS A 363 -16.51 8.98 -31.32
CA CYS A 363 -16.28 9.20 -29.90
C CYS A 363 -17.47 8.69 -29.07
N THR A 364 -17.18 7.93 -28.02
CA THR A 364 -18.22 7.36 -27.14
C THR A 364 -18.64 8.28 -26.00
N CYS A 365 -18.00 9.44 -25.83
CA CYS A 365 -18.30 10.33 -24.70
C CYS A 365 -19.70 10.97 -24.87
N PRO A 366 -20.45 11.19 -23.78
CA PRO A 366 -21.77 11.82 -23.81
C PRO A 366 -21.82 13.15 -24.57
N ILE A 367 -20.78 13.98 -24.44
CA ILE A 367 -20.71 15.30 -25.08
C ILE A 367 -20.67 15.16 -26.62
N CYS A 368 -19.81 14.29 -27.16
CA CYS A 368 -19.73 14.07 -28.61
C CYS A 368 -20.98 13.35 -29.14
N LYS A 369 -21.55 12.41 -28.39
CA LYS A 369 -22.81 11.76 -28.77
C LYS A 369 -23.95 12.76 -28.89
N GLN A 370 -24.02 13.74 -27.98
CA GLN A 370 -25.08 14.75 -27.98
C GLN A 370 -24.86 15.86 -29.00
N LEU A 371 -23.63 16.37 -29.12
CA LEU A 371 -23.33 17.60 -29.87
C LEU A 371 -22.68 17.36 -31.24
N GLY A 372 -22.13 16.18 -31.47
CA GLY A 372 -21.44 15.84 -32.72
C GLY A 372 -20.34 16.86 -33.06
N ILE A 373 -20.46 17.46 -34.26
CA ILE A 373 -19.47 18.39 -34.79
C ILE A 373 -19.36 19.69 -33.97
N GLU A 374 -20.38 20.04 -33.20
CA GLU A 374 -20.36 21.28 -32.42
C GLU A 374 -19.21 21.29 -31.39
N VAL A 375 -18.75 20.12 -30.92
CA VAL A 375 -17.61 20.00 -29.98
C VAL A 375 -16.28 20.44 -30.60
N ILE A 376 -16.09 20.17 -31.90
CA ILE A 376 -14.81 20.45 -32.59
C ILE A 376 -14.68 21.91 -33.03
N ILE A 377 -15.77 22.68 -33.01
CA ILE A 377 -15.75 24.10 -33.36
C ILE A 377 -15.14 24.90 -32.19
N TYR A 378 -14.10 25.68 -32.47
CA TYR A 378 -13.52 26.63 -31.51
C TYR A 378 -14.29 27.94 -31.58
N ARG A 379 -15.24 28.13 -30.65
CA ARG A 379 -16.16 29.26 -30.61
C ARG A 379 -16.82 29.37 -29.25
N GLY A 380 -16.82 30.54 -28.63
CA GLY A 380 -17.51 30.78 -27.36
C GLY A 380 -16.96 29.98 -26.17
N THR A 381 -17.29 30.41 -24.95
CA THR A 381 -16.76 29.77 -23.73
C THR A 381 -17.41 28.41 -23.47
N ASN A 382 -18.72 28.30 -23.68
CA ASN A 382 -19.50 27.13 -23.27
C ASN A 382 -19.13 25.85 -24.06
N ARG A 383 -18.99 26.01 -25.38
CA ARG A 383 -18.52 24.98 -26.30
C ARG A 383 -17.07 24.58 -26.03
N ASN A 384 -16.19 25.57 -25.83
CA ASN A 384 -14.78 25.31 -25.52
C ASN A 384 -14.62 24.59 -24.16
N LYS A 385 -15.44 24.90 -23.14
CA LYS A 385 -15.49 24.16 -21.87
C LYS A 385 -15.93 22.72 -22.07
N ARG A 386 -16.97 22.47 -22.87
CA ARG A 386 -17.41 21.12 -23.22
C ARG A 386 -16.34 20.31 -23.94
N ARG A 387 -15.58 20.93 -24.85
CA ARG A 387 -14.39 20.28 -25.43
C ARG A 387 -13.33 19.98 -24.37
N GLY A 388 -13.15 20.87 -23.39
CA GLY A 388 -12.31 20.61 -22.22
C GLY A 388 -12.79 19.41 -21.40
N PHE A 389 -14.09 19.27 -21.17
CA PHE A 389 -14.67 18.12 -20.46
C PHE A 389 -14.50 16.82 -21.27
N HIS A 390 -14.66 16.90 -22.59
CA HIS A 390 -14.34 15.79 -23.50
C HIS A 390 -12.86 15.37 -23.40
N ASN A 391 -11.94 16.33 -23.40
CA ASN A 391 -10.51 16.05 -23.22
C ASN A 391 -10.23 15.40 -21.85
N LEU A 392 -10.92 15.87 -20.80
CA LEU A 392 -10.83 15.31 -19.45
C LEU A 392 -11.31 13.84 -19.42
N PHE A 393 -12.42 13.53 -20.09
CA PHE A 393 -12.94 12.17 -20.24
C PHE A 393 -11.94 11.24 -20.92
N HIS A 394 -11.42 11.62 -22.10
CA HIS A 394 -10.43 10.82 -22.81
C HIS A 394 -9.15 10.64 -22.02
N PHE A 395 -8.71 11.69 -21.32
CA PHE A 395 -7.55 11.60 -20.46
C PHE A 395 -7.75 10.60 -19.32
N TYR A 396 -8.90 10.65 -18.64
CA TYR A 396 -9.19 9.72 -17.56
C TYR A 396 -9.29 8.27 -18.04
N GLN A 397 -9.89 8.03 -19.21
CA GLN A 397 -9.92 6.70 -19.83
C GLN A 397 -8.51 6.17 -20.11
N GLU A 398 -7.63 7.00 -20.66
CA GLU A 398 -6.23 6.60 -20.89
C GLU A 398 -5.49 6.32 -19.58
N LEU A 399 -5.75 7.11 -18.54
CA LEU A 399 -5.22 6.85 -17.21
C LEU A 399 -5.72 5.52 -16.63
N GLN A 400 -7.00 5.19 -16.79
CA GLN A 400 -7.52 3.87 -16.39
C GLN A 400 -6.86 2.77 -17.19
N ARG A 401 -6.73 2.94 -18.51
CA ARG A 401 -6.01 2.00 -19.36
C ARG A 401 -4.58 1.78 -18.87
N VAL A 402 -3.82 2.83 -18.53
CA VAL A 402 -2.46 2.70 -17.99
C VAL A 402 -2.43 2.02 -16.61
N ARG A 403 -3.45 2.24 -15.77
CA ARG A 403 -3.60 1.53 -14.48
C ARG A 403 -3.92 0.04 -14.67
N GLU A 404 -4.65 -0.29 -15.72
CA GLU A 404 -5.06 -1.65 -16.09
C GLU A 404 -4.04 -2.35 -16.98
N MET A 405 -3.18 -1.60 -17.67
CA MET A 405 -2.16 -2.09 -18.60
C MET A 405 -1.22 -2.97 -17.81
N LYS A 406 -1.36 -4.28 -18.01
CA LYS A 406 -0.48 -5.26 -17.42
C LYS A 406 0.88 -5.11 -18.07
N GLN A 407 1.86 -4.66 -17.31
CA GLN A 407 3.26 -4.78 -17.70
C GLN A 407 3.59 -6.28 -17.82
N GLN A 408 4.43 -6.65 -18.78
CA GLN A 408 4.76 -8.06 -19.03
C GLN A 408 6.25 -8.29 -18.84
N ILE A 409 6.59 -9.39 -18.20
CA ILE A 409 7.93 -9.96 -18.21
C ILE A 409 7.87 -11.22 -19.05
N VAL A 410 8.74 -11.31 -20.05
CA VAL A 410 8.89 -12.49 -20.90
C VAL A 410 10.25 -13.10 -20.62
N ALA A 411 10.25 -14.38 -20.27
CA ALA A 411 11.48 -15.13 -19.99
C ALA A 411 11.47 -16.49 -20.70
N PRO A 412 12.62 -16.98 -21.20
CA PRO A 412 12.79 -18.39 -21.52
C PRO A 412 12.53 -19.24 -20.28
N CYS A 413 11.75 -20.31 -20.44
CA CYS A 413 11.30 -21.12 -19.32
C CYS A 413 11.27 -22.61 -19.70
N ILE A 414 11.68 -23.44 -18.75
CA ILE A 414 11.48 -24.89 -18.81
C ILE A 414 10.28 -25.22 -17.92
N LYS A 415 9.21 -25.74 -18.54
CA LYS A 415 8.04 -26.27 -17.84
C LYS A 415 8.25 -27.77 -17.62
N THR A 416 8.20 -28.21 -16.36
CA THR A 416 8.40 -29.63 -16.00
C THR A 416 7.20 -30.16 -15.21
N GLU A 417 6.68 -31.32 -15.61
CA GLU A 417 5.62 -32.03 -14.90
C GLU A 417 6.21 -33.00 -13.88
N GLN A 418 5.91 -32.81 -12.59
CA GLN A 418 6.44 -33.66 -11.50
C GLN A 418 5.45 -34.74 -11.06
N SER A 419 4.17 -34.50 -11.25
CA SER A 419 3.06 -35.43 -11.00
C SER A 419 1.91 -35.04 -11.92
N PRO A 420 0.94 -35.94 -12.22
CA PRO A 420 -0.15 -35.63 -13.15
C PRO A 420 -0.83 -34.29 -12.83
N GLY A 421 -0.72 -33.32 -13.74
CA GLY A 421 -1.29 -31.98 -13.60
C GLY A 421 -0.55 -31.03 -12.65
N LYS A 422 0.67 -31.37 -12.18
CA LYS A 422 1.50 -30.54 -11.30
C LYS A 422 2.78 -30.10 -12.02
N TYR A 423 2.82 -28.83 -12.38
CA TYR A 423 3.90 -28.24 -13.17
C TYR A 423 4.77 -27.28 -12.35
N ILE A 424 6.08 -27.35 -12.58
CA ILE A 424 7.06 -26.35 -12.16
C ILE A 424 7.59 -25.59 -13.39
N TYR A 425 7.93 -24.33 -13.19
CA TYR A 425 8.41 -23.41 -14.21
C TYR A 425 9.76 -22.84 -13.76
N SER A 426 10.82 -23.21 -14.46
CA SER A 426 12.19 -22.76 -14.15
C SER A 426 12.63 -21.73 -15.19
N PHE A 427 12.93 -20.51 -14.75
CA PHE A 427 13.28 -19.39 -15.62
C PHE A 427 14.23 -18.38 -14.94
N VAL A 428 14.82 -17.49 -15.71
CA VAL A 428 15.74 -16.45 -15.23
C VAL A 428 15.15 -15.06 -15.46
N VAL A 429 15.23 -14.20 -14.45
CA VAL A 429 14.83 -12.78 -14.53
C VAL A 429 15.86 -11.90 -13.83
N ASN A 430 15.89 -10.60 -14.17
CA ASN A 430 16.68 -9.65 -13.40
C ASN A 430 16.10 -9.51 -11.98
N GLY A 431 16.97 -9.57 -10.97
CA GLY A 431 16.61 -9.43 -9.55
C GLY A 431 15.75 -8.20 -9.25
N LYS A 432 15.97 -7.08 -9.97
CA LYS A 432 15.18 -5.85 -9.79
C LYS A 432 13.73 -5.98 -10.25
N ASP A 433 13.45 -6.88 -11.19
CA ASP A 433 12.13 -7.06 -11.78
C ASP A 433 11.18 -7.90 -10.91
N ILE A 434 11.70 -8.68 -9.98
CA ILE A 434 10.90 -9.58 -9.12
C ILE A 434 9.88 -8.80 -8.30
N SER A 435 10.30 -7.65 -7.76
CA SER A 435 9.42 -6.79 -6.98
C SER A 435 8.27 -6.21 -7.81
N LYS A 436 8.34 -6.26 -9.14
CA LYS A 436 7.30 -5.76 -10.04
C LYS A 436 6.12 -6.73 -10.14
N PHE A 437 6.39 -8.04 -10.25
CA PHE A 437 5.35 -9.07 -10.43
C PHE A 437 5.10 -9.99 -9.23
N ALA A 438 5.97 -9.96 -8.22
CA ALA A 438 5.83 -10.77 -7.03
C ALA A 438 5.83 -9.91 -5.74
N SER A 439 4.97 -10.28 -4.80
CA SER A 439 4.93 -9.69 -3.45
C SER A 439 5.19 -10.73 -2.37
N VAL A 440 5.61 -10.27 -1.21
CA VAL A 440 5.53 -11.04 0.03
C VAL A 440 4.10 -10.89 0.57
N SER A 441 3.48 -12.00 1.01
CA SER A 441 2.13 -11.99 1.61
C SER A 441 2.05 -10.96 2.72
N ARG A 442 1.22 -9.93 2.54
CA ARG A 442 0.89 -8.94 3.57
C ARG A 442 -0.45 -9.29 4.19
N VAL A 443 -0.47 -9.35 5.51
CA VAL A 443 -1.67 -9.56 6.32
C VAL A 443 -2.76 -8.54 5.92
N LYS A 444 -3.87 -8.99 5.32
CA LYS A 444 -5.15 -8.28 5.33
C LYS A 444 -6.01 -8.89 6.44
N ARG A 445 -6.74 -8.05 7.18
CA ARG A 445 -7.85 -8.52 8.01
C ARG A 445 -9.10 -8.47 7.14
N GLY A 446 -9.84 -9.56 7.07
CA GLY A 446 -11.21 -9.51 6.56
C GLY A 446 -12.12 -8.82 7.56
N ASP A 447 -13.26 -8.31 7.11
CA ASP A 447 -14.24 -7.60 7.95
C ASP A 447 -14.82 -8.48 9.09
N ASN A 448 -14.57 -9.80 9.05
CA ASN A 448 -14.96 -10.78 10.08
C ASN A 448 -13.86 -11.13 11.09
N GLY A 449 -12.69 -10.47 11.05
CA GLY A 449 -11.61 -10.69 12.01
C GLY A 449 -10.64 -11.84 11.68
N ASP A 450 -10.83 -12.54 10.56
CA ASP A 450 -9.90 -13.55 10.09
C ASP A 450 -8.56 -12.93 9.63
N LEU A 451 -7.46 -13.54 10.08
CA LEU A 451 -6.08 -13.18 9.72
C LEU A 451 -5.74 -13.74 8.33
N LEU A 452 -5.85 -12.91 7.28
CA LEU A 452 -5.38 -13.25 5.94
C LEU A 452 -3.93 -12.79 5.75
N GLY A 453 -2.95 -13.56 6.19
CA GLY A 453 -1.55 -13.42 5.76
C GLY A 453 -0.50 -13.63 6.85
N TYR A 454 0.76 -13.74 6.42
CA TYR A 454 1.89 -14.21 7.24
C TYR A 454 3.15 -13.36 6.97
N GLN A 455 3.75 -12.74 8.00
CA GLN A 455 5.04 -12.04 7.87
C GLN A 455 5.99 -12.38 9.04
N ARG A 456 7.26 -12.64 8.73
CA ARG A 456 8.39 -12.50 9.66
C ARG A 456 8.97 -11.08 9.51
N PRO A 457 9.31 -10.36 10.60
CA PRO A 457 9.98 -9.06 10.48
C PRO A 457 11.26 -9.21 9.65
N GLU A 458 11.44 -8.32 8.66
CA GLU A 458 12.69 -8.25 7.89
C GLU A 458 13.84 -7.96 8.86
N VAL A 459 14.80 -8.89 8.97
CA VAL A 459 16.03 -8.66 9.74
C VAL A 459 16.92 -7.74 8.90
N MET A 460 16.84 -6.44 9.15
CA MET A 460 17.53 -5.39 8.39
C MET A 460 19.04 -5.67 8.24
N GLN A 461 19.67 -6.21 9.28
CA GLN A 461 21.09 -6.58 9.27
C GLN A 461 21.41 -7.63 8.19
N HIS A 462 20.57 -8.65 8.02
CA HIS A 462 20.82 -9.71 7.06
C HIS A 462 20.56 -9.29 5.60
N ILE A 463 19.60 -8.38 5.38
CA ILE A 463 19.37 -7.78 4.07
C ILE A 463 20.58 -6.96 3.65
N GLN A 464 21.17 -6.22 4.60
CA GLN A 464 22.37 -5.42 4.36
C GLN A 464 23.59 -6.29 4.02
N GLU A 465 23.80 -7.41 4.75
CA GLU A 465 24.85 -8.39 4.43
C GLU A 465 24.71 -8.97 3.02
N ILE A 466 23.49 -9.38 2.63
CA ILE A 466 23.23 -9.91 1.28
C ILE A 466 23.46 -8.84 0.22
N LYS A 467 23.04 -7.58 0.49
CA LYS A 467 23.27 -6.45 -0.41
C LYS A 467 24.75 -6.24 -0.65
N GLU A 468 25.54 -6.13 0.42
CA GLU A 468 26.99 -5.94 0.35
C GLU A 468 27.67 -7.09 -0.40
N TYR A 469 27.20 -8.32 -0.21
CA TYR A 469 27.68 -9.46 -0.99
C TYR A 469 27.34 -9.33 -2.47
N ILE A 470 26.09 -9.00 -2.85
CA ILE A 470 25.67 -8.82 -4.25
C ILE A 470 26.50 -7.72 -4.95
N GLU A 471 26.85 -6.66 -4.23
CA GLU A 471 27.62 -5.53 -4.76
C GLU A 471 29.13 -5.80 -4.88
N SER A 472 29.61 -6.96 -4.44
CA SER A 472 31.02 -7.37 -4.59
C SER A 472 31.36 -7.91 -5.99
N ASP A 473 32.62 -7.76 -6.40
CA ASP A 473 33.10 -8.06 -7.77
C ASP A 473 32.97 -9.54 -8.20
N ASN A 474 32.73 -10.47 -7.27
CA ASN A 474 32.66 -11.93 -7.53
C ASN A 474 31.40 -12.59 -6.92
N SER A 475 30.28 -11.87 -6.87
CA SER A 475 29.07 -12.34 -6.21
C SER A 475 28.28 -13.35 -7.04
N ILE A 476 27.87 -14.46 -6.43
CA ILE A 476 27.02 -15.48 -7.07
C ILE A 476 25.89 -15.88 -6.12
N LEU A 477 24.65 -15.87 -6.61
CA LEU A 477 23.50 -16.42 -5.89
C LEU A 477 23.00 -17.68 -6.61
N PRO A 478 23.53 -18.87 -6.27
CA PRO A 478 23.16 -20.10 -6.95
C PRO A 478 21.75 -20.61 -6.56
N ASN A 479 21.27 -20.18 -5.39
CA ASN A 479 19.98 -20.64 -4.87
C ASN A 479 18.83 -19.89 -5.56
N SER A 480 17.89 -20.65 -6.12
CA SER A 480 16.71 -20.08 -6.77
C SER A 480 15.78 -19.39 -5.76
N LEU A 481 14.99 -18.42 -6.25
CA LEU A 481 13.79 -17.98 -5.54
C LEU A 481 12.60 -18.87 -5.88
N VAL A 482 11.70 -19.05 -4.93
CA VAL A 482 10.47 -19.82 -5.16
C VAL A 482 9.27 -18.88 -5.18
N ILE A 483 8.50 -18.90 -6.27
CA ILE A 483 7.34 -18.01 -6.48
C ILE A 483 6.08 -18.83 -6.78
N ALA A 484 5.00 -18.59 -6.04
CA ALA A 484 3.69 -19.17 -6.31
C ALA A 484 2.81 -18.18 -7.07
N PHE A 485 2.19 -18.60 -8.18
CA PHE A 485 1.27 -17.76 -8.95
C PHE A 485 -0.19 -18.10 -8.67
N GLN A 486 -1.01 -17.06 -8.44
CA GLN A 486 -2.46 -17.19 -8.13
C GLN A 486 -3.38 -17.30 -9.36
N LYS A 487 -2.83 -17.10 -10.56
CA LYS A 487 -3.54 -17.21 -11.84
C LYS A 487 -2.67 -17.98 -12.82
N ASN A 488 -3.29 -18.50 -13.87
CA ASN A 488 -2.58 -19.11 -14.98
C ASN A 488 -1.55 -18.11 -15.54
N ILE A 489 -0.31 -18.56 -15.54
CA ILE A 489 0.81 -17.94 -16.23
C ILE A 489 0.77 -18.39 -17.69
N ASP A 490 1.01 -17.46 -18.61
CA ASP A 490 0.93 -17.74 -20.04
C ASP A 490 2.25 -18.37 -20.50
N PHE A 491 2.24 -19.68 -20.74
CA PHE A 491 3.39 -20.42 -21.25
C PHE A 491 3.13 -20.89 -22.67
N CYS A 492 3.95 -20.43 -23.61
CA CYS A 492 3.92 -20.86 -25.01
C CYS A 492 5.06 -21.86 -25.26
N THR A 493 4.71 -23.13 -25.51
CA THR A 493 5.68 -24.18 -25.81
C THR A 493 6.34 -23.91 -27.17
N CYS A 494 7.67 -23.96 -27.21
CA CYS A 494 8.46 -23.91 -28.44
C CYS A 494 8.90 -25.32 -28.85
N GLU A 495 9.34 -26.14 -27.89
CA GLU A 495 9.87 -27.48 -28.15
C GLU A 495 9.57 -28.41 -26.97
N LYS A 496 9.26 -29.68 -27.25
CA LYS A 496 9.15 -30.72 -26.23
C LYS A 496 10.46 -31.49 -26.15
N ILE A 497 11.14 -31.42 -25.01
CA ILE A 497 12.44 -32.06 -24.83
C ILE A 497 12.26 -33.55 -24.53
N ASN A 498 11.31 -33.90 -23.66
CA ASN A 498 11.01 -35.28 -23.27
C ASN A 498 9.58 -35.40 -22.70
N VAL A 499 9.24 -36.56 -22.13
CA VAL A 499 7.90 -36.88 -21.59
C VAL A 499 7.47 -35.96 -20.44
N TYR A 500 8.42 -35.36 -19.72
CA TYR A 500 8.16 -34.56 -18.52
C TYR A 500 8.60 -33.09 -18.62
N SER A 501 9.28 -32.66 -19.69
CA SER A 501 9.83 -31.30 -19.83
C SER A 501 9.59 -30.67 -21.20
N GLU A 502 9.15 -29.41 -21.18
CA GLU A 502 8.88 -28.57 -22.34
C GLU A 502 9.67 -27.25 -22.25
N LEU A 503 10.32 -26.84 -23.34
CA LEU A 503 10.98 -25.55 -23.47
C LEU A 503 10.03 -24.56 -24.14
N GLY A 504 9.95 -23.35 -23.60
CA GLY A 504 9.06 -22.32 -24.14
C GLY A 504 9.31 -20.93 -23.60
N LYS A 505 8.38 -20.03 -23.89
CA LYS A 505 8.38 -18.65 -23.40
C LYS A 505 7.30 -18.49 -22.34
N LEU A 506 7.70 -18.02 -21.16
CA LEU A 506 6.80 -17.67 -20.06
C LEU A 506 6.53 -16.16 -20.08
N THR A 507 5.26 -15.78 -20.11
CA THR A 507 4.81 -14.38 -20.04
C THR A 507 4.09 -14.14 -18.71
N ILE A 508 4.64 -13.24 -17.90
CA ILE A 508 4.09 -12.86 -16.59
C ILE A 508 3.51 -11.46 -16.69
N SER A 509 2.19 -11.37 -16.62
CA SER A 509 1.45 -10.11 -16.69
C SER A 509 1.19 -9.54 -15.28
N TYR A 510 1.67 -8.33 -14.98
CA TYR A 510 1.56 -7.68 -13.66
C TYR A 510 1.14 -6.21 -13.74
N SER A 511 0.66 -5.64 -12.64
CA SER A 511 0.35 -4.21 -12.52
C SER A 511 0.70 -3.69 -11.12
N ASP A 512 0.82 -2.38 -10.93
CA ASP A 512 1.12 -1.78 -9.62
C ASP A 512 0.13 -2.19 -8.51
N LYS A 513 -1.13 -2.48 -8.87
CA LYS A 513 -2.18 -2.90 -7.93
C LYS A 513 -2.31 -4.42 -7.77
N ASN A 514 -1.85 -5.19 -8.74
CA ASN A 514 -2.06 -6.63 -8.80
C ASN A 514 -0.76 -7.34 -9.25
N LYS A 515 -0.09 -7.95 -8.29
CA LYS A 515 1.11 -8.77 -8.49
C LYS A 515 0.67 -10.23 -8.52
N PRO A 516 0.82 -10.93 -9.66
CA PRO A 516 0.31 -12.30 -9.79
C PRO A 516 1.09 -13.33 -8.96
N GLY A 517 2.33 -13.01 -8.56
CA GLY A 517 3.22 -13.92 -7.84
C GLY A 517 3.35 -13.61 -6.35
N TRP A 518 3.59 -14.66 -5.57
CA TRP A 518 3.90 -14.61 -4.15
C TRP A 518 5.25 -15.24 -3.89
N ILE A 519 6.14 -14.52 -3.21
CA ILE A 519 7.47 -15.01 -2.87
C ILE A 519 7.33 -16.00 -1.71
N VAL A 520 7.49 -17.28 -2.04
CA VAL A 520 7.42 -18.40 -1.11
C VAL A 520 8.74 -18.49 -0.35
N ASP A 521 9.88 -18.57 -1.06
CA ASP A 521 11.23 -18.63 -0.46
C ASP A 521 12.17 -17.57 -1.06
N GLY A 522 13.13 -17.13 -0.24
CA GLY A 522 14.14 -16.15 -0.58
C GLY A 522 13.68 -14.70 -0.45
N GLN A 523 12.75 -14.43 0.46
CA GLN A 523 12.22 -13.10 0.75
C GLN A 523 13.31 -12.06 1.07
N GLN A 524 14.30 -12.43 1.88
CA GLN A 524 15.44 -11.56 2.23
C GLN A 524 16.37 -11.30 1.03
N ARG A 525 16.57 -12.31 0.17
CA ARG A 525 17.33 -12.17 -1.08
C ARG A 525 16.60 -11.24 -2.06
N ALA A 526 15.30 -11.42 -2.24
CA ALA A 526 14.47 -10.53 -3.06
C ALA A 526 14.46 -9.08 -2.52
N ALA A 527 14.44 -8.91 -1.19
CA ALA A 527 14.52 -7.59 -0.55
C ALA A 527 15.89 -6.94 -0.76
N ALA A 528 17.00 -7.69 -0.65
CA ALA A 528 18.36 -7.22 -0.89
C ALA A 528 18.57 -6.82 -2.36
N LEU A 529 18.12 -7.65 -3.31
CA LEU A 529 18.18 -7.36 -4.75
C LEU A 529 17.44 -6.07 -5.13
N ARG A 530 16.34 -5.76 -4.43
CA ARG A 530 15.58 -4.52 -4.64
C ARG A 530 16.37 -3.26 -4.25
N VAL A 531 17.21 -3.34 -3.22
CA VAL A 531 17.94 -2.18 -2.65
C VAL A 531 19.41 -2.14 -3.08
N ALA A 532 19.89 -3.13 -3.83
CA ALA A 532 21.23 -3.19 -4.38
C ALA A 532 21.42 -2.18 -5.54
N ASN A 533 22.59 -1.57 -5.58
CA ASN A 533 23.01 -0.59 -6.59
C ASN A 533 23.34 -1.26 -7.92
N GLN A 534 23.54 -2.59 -7.95
CA GLN A 534 23.81 -3.33 -9.17
C GLN A 534 22.58 -3.35 -10.11
N PRO A 535 22.64 -2.78 -11.32
CA PRO A 535 21.48 -2.63 -12.19
C PRO A 535 21.03 -3.97 -12.82
N ASN A 536 21.98 -4.87 -13.10
CA ASN A 536 21.73 -6.16 -13.72
C ASN A 536 22.31 -7.28 -12.88
N PHE A 537 21.44 -8.06 -12.23
CA PHE A 537 21.82 -9.27 -11.52
C PHE A 537 20.78 -10.36 -11.83
N PRO A 538 21.00 -11.18 -12.88
CA PRO A 538 20.09 -12.26 -13.25
C PRO A 538 20.04 -13.32 -12.14
N ILE A 539 18.84 -13.77 -11.80
CA ILE A 539 18.67 -14.84 -10.82
C ILE A 539 17.75 -15.95 -11.33
N SER A 540 17.97 -17.15 -10.82
CA SER A 540 17.12 -18.30 -11.06
C SER A 540 15.83 -18.23 -10.24
N VAL A 541 14.71 -18.50 -10.89
CA VAL A 541 13.38 -18.58 -10.28
C VAL A 541 12.76 -19.92 -10.62
N VAL A 542 12.23 -20.59 -9.59
CA VAL A 542 11.38 -21.77 -9.72
C VAL A 542 9.98 -21.38 -9.28
N ALA A 543 9.01 -21.57 -10.16
CA ALA A 543 7.63 -21.19 -9.89
C ALA A 543 6.64 -22.33 -10.11
N PHE A 544 5.48 -22.22 -9.48
CA PHE A 544 4.35 -23.12 -9.68
C PHE A 544 3.04 -22.33 -9.62
N VAL A 545 1.98 -22.89 -10.20
CA VAL A 545 0.62 -22.31 -10.16
C VAL A 545 -0.13 -22.94 -8.99
N SER A 546 -0.71 -22.10 -8.15
CA SER A 546 -1.52 -22.52 -7.00
C SER A 546 -3.01 -22.41 -7.32
N ASN A 547 -3.80 -23.41 -6.91
CA ASN A 547 -5.25 -23.42 -7.09
C ASN A 547 -6.01 -22.80 -5.90
N GLY A 548 -5.31 -22.24 -4.91
CA GLY A 548 -5.92 -21.54 -3.78
C GLY A 548 -4.94 -21.19 -2.65
N GLU A 549 -5.42 -20.44 -1.65
CA GLU A 549 -4.58 -20.00 -0.53
C GLU A 549 -4.03 -21.17 0.33
N ASN A 550 -4.70 -22.33 0.33
CA ASN A 550 -4.25 -23.50 1.10
C ASN A 550 -3.01 -24.19 0.49
N ASP A 551 -2.95 -24.29 -0.84
CA ASP A 551 -1.81 -24.85 -1.58
C ASP A 551 -0.56 -23.94 -1.41
N GLU A 552 -0.76 -22.63 -1.44
CA GLU A 552 0.29 -21.62 -1.15
C GLU A 552 0.87 -21.76 0.25
N ARG A 553 0.01 -21.92 1.26
CA ARG A 553 0.40 -22.08 2.68
C ARG A 553 1.14 -23.40 2.89
N GLN A 554 0.67 -24.48 2.29
CA GLN A 554 1.32 -25.79 2.37
C GLN A 554 2.72 -25.76 1.76
N GLN A 555 2.88 -25.18 0.56
CA GLN A 555 4.19 -25.07 -0.09
C GLN A 555 5.12 -24.09 0.64
N PHE A 556 4.62 -22.99 1.20
CA PHE A 556 5.41 -22.10 2.06
C PHE A 556 6.00 -22.81 3.28
N VAL A 557 5.21 -23.67 3.94
CA VAL A 557 5.64 -24.46 5.09
C VAL A 557 6.64 -25.56 4.69
N LEU A 558 6.42 -26.21 3.55
CA LEU A 558 7.29 -27.27 3.04
C LEU A 558 8.63 -26.73 2.53
N VAL A 559 8.63 -25.61 1.83
CA VAL A 559 9.84 -25.01 1.22
C VAL A 559 10.68 -24.22 2.23
N ASN A 560 10.07 -23.46 3.15
CA ASN A 560 10.82 -22.68 4.17
C ASN A 560 11.20 -23.47 5.42
N ASN A 561 11.19 -24.80 5.36
CA ASN A 561 11.55 -25.64 6.49
C ASN A 561 13.08 -25.74 6.70
N THR A 562 13.77 -24.61 6.54
CA THR A 562 15.20 -24.39 6.78
C THR A 562 15.40 -23.31 7.86
N LYS A 563 14.64 -23.44 8.96
CA LYS A 563 15.00 -23.14 10.38
C LYS A 563 13.72 -23.36 11.21
N PRO A 564 13.77 -24.14 12.32
CA PRO A 564 12.59 -24.80 12.88
C PRO A 564 11.58 -23.80 13.48
N LEU A 565 10.28 -24.04 13.24
CA LEU A 565 9.20 -23.44 14.02
C LEU A 565 9.47 -23.65 15.53
N PRO A 566 9.06 -22.73 16.42
CA PRO A 566 9.16 -22.98 17.86
C PRO A 566 8.56 -24.35 18.14
N LYS A 567 9.36 -25.26 18.72
CA LYS A 567 8.94 -26.65 18.93
C LYS A 567 7.56 -26.74 19.61
N SER A 568 7.29 -25.80 20.51
CA SER A 568 5.98 -25.57 21.13
C SER A 568 4.80 -25.40 20.18
N LEU A 569 4.95 -24.62 19.11
CA LEU A 569 3.90 -24.36 18.13
C LEU A 569 3.70 -25.55 17.18
N ILE A 570 4.77 -26.27 16.84
CA ILE A 570 4.64 -27.55 16.11
C ILE A 570 3.77 -28.50 16.94
N TYR A 571 4.04 -28.60 18.24
CA TYR A 571 3.34 -29.53 19.12
C TYR A 571 1.90 -29.11 19.41
N GLU A 572 1.60 -27.82 19.42
CA GLU A 572 0.24 -27.26 19.49
C GLU A 572 -0.63 -27.61 18.28
N LEU A 573 0.00 -27.74 17.11
CA LEU A 573 -0.70 -28.08 15.88
C LEU A 573 -0.76 -29.60 15.64
N LEU A 574 0.06 -30.40 16.34
CA LEU A 574 0.09 -31.87 16.17
C LEU A 574 -1.26 -32.58 16.35
N PRO A 575 -2.15 -32.19 17.30
CA PRO A 575 -3.44 -32.85 17.51
C PRO A 575 -4.37 -32.81 16.30
N SER A 576 -4.23 -31.80 15.44
CA SER A 576 -5.12 -31.48 14.32
C SER A 576 -4.80 -32.24 13.02
N PHE A 577 -3.75 -33.07 13.00
CA PHE A 577 -3.36 -33.88 11.84
C PHE A 577 -3.89 -35.31 11.98
N GLU A 578 -4.85 -35.69 11.14
CA GLU A 578 -5.50 -37.00 11.21
C GLU A 578 -4.75 -38.12 10.44
N GLU A 579 -3.85 -37.81 9.50
CA GLU A 579 -3.12 -38.85 8.75
C GLU A 579 -1.60 -38.64 8.64
N HIS A 580 -0.88 -39.77 8.75
CA HIS A 580 0.58 -39.95 8.55
C HIS A 580 1.54 -39.09 9.40
N VAL A 581 1.40 -39.13 10.72
CA VAL A 581 2.40 -38.61 11.67
C VAL A 581 3.53 -39.63 11.90
N PRO A 582 4.83 -39.27 11.70
CA PRO A 582 5.98 -40.14 11.98
C PRO A 582 5.94 -40.71 13.41
N SER A 583 6.37 -41.96 13.61
CA SER A 583 6.28 -42.68 14.90
C SER A 583 6.87 -41.92 16.09
N LYS A 584 7.97 -41.18 15.90
CA LYS A 584 8.61 -40.32 16.92
C LYS A 584 7.77 -39.11 17.36
N LEU A 585 6.76 -38.70 16.59
CA LEU A 585 5.90 -37.54 16.88
C LEU A 585 4.53 -37.94 17.46
N LYS A 586 4.17 -39.23 17.46
CA LYS A 586 2.90 -39.73 18.03
C LYS A 586 2.82 -39.54 19.55
N THR A 587 3.83 -39.99 20.31
CA THR A 587 3.90 -39.81 21.78
C THR A 587 3.87 -38.33 22.17
N ARG A 588 4.46 -37.48 21.32
CA ARG A 588 4.54 -36.03 21.51
C ARG A 588 3.22 -35.32 21.24
N ARG A 589 2.45 -35.80 20.25
CA ARG A 589 1.05 -35.41 20.03
C ARG A 589 0.19 -35.75 21.24
N GLU A 590 0.28 -36.99 21.73
CA GLU A 590 -0.45 -37.46 22.93
C GLU A 590 -0.14 -36.59 24.15
N ALA A 591 1.14 -36.30 24.40
CA ALA A 591 1.58 -35.43 25.49
C ALA A 591 1.03 -34.00 25.37
N TYR A 592 0.93 -33.46 24.15
CA TYR A 592 0.41 -32.11 23.95
C TYR A 592 -1.11 -32.02 24.17
N ILE A 593 -1.88 -33.02 23.72
CA ILE A 593 -3.34 -33.10 23.99
C ILE A 593 -3.60 -33.07 25.50
N ILE A 594 -2.79 -33.77 26.29
CA ILE A 594 -2.91 -33.79 27.76
C ILE A 594 -2.52 -32.43 28.34
N LEU A 595 -1.44 -31.81 27.83
CA LEU A 595 -0.99 -30.48 28.26
C LEU A 595 -2.09 -29.43 28.06
N GLU A 596 -2.78 -29.41 26.92
CA GLU A 596 -3.89 -28.49 26.66
C GLU A 596 -5.03 -28.70 27.66
N LYS A 597 -5.44 -29.96 27.89
CA LYS A 597 -6.45 -30.29 28.90
C LYS A 597 -6.07 -29.78 30.29
N LEU A 598 -4.82 -29.95 30.70
CA LEU A 598 -4.33 -29.44 31.99
C LEU A 598 -4.33 -27.90 32.06
N ASN A 599 -4.20 -27.20 30.94
CA ASN A 599 -4.18 -25.74 30.92
C ASN A 599 -5.59 -25.12 30.86
N VAL A 600 -6.57 -25.86 30.32
CA VAL A 600 -7.96 -25.41 30.10
C VAL A 600 -8.94 -25.88 31.18
N ASP A 601 -8.71 -27.03 31.82
CA ASP A 601 -9.57 -27.53 32.89
C ASP A 601 -9.45 -26.66 34.15
N ARG A 602 -10.57 -26.08 34.62
CA ARG A 602 -10.64 -25.24 35.82
C ARG A 602 -10.25 -25.99 37.10
N ASN A 603 -10.42 -27.31 37.13
CA ASN A 603 -10.05 -28.16 38.26
C ASN A 603 -8.56 -28.54 38.26
N SER A 604 -7.84 -28.20 37.19
CA SER A 604 -6.41 -28.44 37.08
C SER A 604 -5.61 -27.42 37.88
N PRO A 605 -4.57 -27.86 38.63
CA PRO A 605 -3.64 -26.95 39.31
C PRO A 605 -2.80 -26.12 38.33
N PHE A 606 -2.84 -26.46 37.03
CA PHE A 606 -2.18 -25.76 35.93
C PHE A 606 -3.10 -24.86 35.11
N TYR A 607 -4.37 -24.69 35.49
CA TYR A 607 -5.34 -23.86 34.77
C TYR A 607 -4.79 -22.45 34.49
N MET A 608 -4.65 -22.10 33.21
CA MET A 608 -4.07 -20.83 32.72
C MET A 608 -2.64 -20.53 33.22
N ARG A 609 -1.86 -21.56 33.60
CA ARG A 609 -0.51 -21.41 34.15
C ARG A 609 0.61 -21.83 33.20
N ILE A 610 0.29 -22.57 32.14
CA ILE A 610 1.26 -23.07 31.18
C ILE A 610 1.40 -22.05 30.04
N LYS A 611 2.63 -21.57 29.82
CA LYS A 611 3.00 -20.62 28.75
C LYS A 611 3.03 -21.30 27.38
N THR A 612 1.90 -21.78 26.89
CA THR A 612 1.73 -22.16 25.47
C THR A 612 1.69 -20.89 24.60
N MET A 613 1.63 -21.02 23.26
CA MET A 613 1.59 -19.84 22.40
C MET A 613 0.32 -19.00 22.63
N THR A 614 -0.80 -19.66 22.91
CA THR A 614 -2.08 -19.02 23.27
C THR A 614 -2.02 -18.24 24.59
N TYR A 615 -1.26 -18.74 25.58
CA TYR A 615 -1.23 -18.20 26.95
C TYR A 615 0.04 -17.38 27.27
N ARG A 616 0.93 -17.16 26.30
CA ARG A 616 2.25 -16.53 26.49
C ARG A 616 2.19 -15.08 27.02
N GLY A 617 1.05 -14.41 26.89
CA GLY A 617 0.80 -13.04 27.36
C GLY A 617 -0.07 -12.93 28.63
N ILE A 618 -0.53 -14.05 29.18
CA ILE A 618 -1.35 -14.07 30.40
C ILE A 618 -0.42 -14.05 31.62
N GLU A 619 -0.64 -13.12 32.55
CA GLU A 619 0.23 -12.93 33.72
C GLU A 619 0.31 -14.17 34.62
N THR A 620 -0.79 -14.91 34.75
CA THR A 620 -0.86 -16.17 35.51
C THR A 620 -0.08 -17.32 34.86
N ALA A 621 0.16 -17.25 33.54
CA ALA A 621 0.93 -18.24 32.80
C ALA A 621 2.41 -18.06 33.13
N ASN A 622 2.91 -18.78 34.14
CA ASN A 622 4.27 -18.63 34.64
C ASN A 622 5.16 -19.88 34.46
N ILE A 623 4.60 -21.02 34.04
CA ILE A 623 5.31 -22.29 33.81
C ILE A 623 5.60 -22.47 32.32
N LYS A 624 6.83 -22.87 31.94
CA LYS A 624 7.17 -23.12 30.53
C LYS A 624 6.53 -24.42 30.03
N ASP A 625 5.76 -24.34 28.96
CA ASP A 625 5.14 -25.46 28.22
C ASP A 625 6.08 -26.65 27.97
N MET A 626 7.31 -26.40 27.50
CA MET A 626 8.31 -27.44 27.23
C MET A 626 8.69 -28.24 28.49
N SER A 627 8.50 -27.68 29.68
CA SER A 627 8.78 -28.40 30.93
C SER A 627 7.67 -29.40 31.25
N ILE A 628 6.41 -29.00 31.07
CA ILE A 628 5.24 -29.89 31.20
C ILE A 628 5.29 -30.97 30.13
N LEU A 629 5.59 -30.58 28.88
CA LEU A 629 5.68 -31.53 27.77
C LEU A 629 6.78 -32.57 28.00
N LYS A 630 7.97 -32.15 28.45
CA LYS A 630 9.07 -33.08 28.78
C LYS A 630 8.68 -34.02 29.93
N MET A 631 8.01 -33.51 30.96
CA MET A 631 7.49 -34.33 32.07
C MET A 631 6.49 -35.39 31.57
N LEU A 632 5.53 -35.00 30.73
CA LEU A 632 4.54 -35.90 30.15
C LEU A 632 5.20 -36.94 29.23
N GLU A 633 6.12 -36.53 28.36
CA GLU A 633 6.86 -37.43 27.47
C GLU A 633 7.65 -38.50 28.23
N ASN A 634 8.34 -38.11 29.30
CA ASN A 634 9.10 -39.05 30.13
C ASN A 634 8.18 -40.14 30.71
N SER A 635 7.03 -39.73 31.27
CA SER A 635 6.10 -40.67 31.90
C SER A 635 5.28 -41.48 30.88
N LEU A 636 4.90 -40.89 29.74
CA LEU A 636 4.21 -41.57 28.63
C LEU A 636 5.13 -42.52 27.86
N THR A 637 6.44 -42.43 28.02
CA THR A 637 7.39 -43.37 27.40
C THR A 637 7.79 -44.47 28.38
N ASN A 638 8.12 -44.13 29.64
CA ASN A 638 8.74 -45.06 30.59
C ASN A 638 8.20 -44.97 32.04
N GLY A 639 7.11 -44.24 32.27
CA GLY A 639 6.57 -44.00 33.62
C GLY A 639 5.16 -44.56 33.83
N ILE A 640 4.46 -44.04 34.84
CA ILE A 640 3.12 -44.52 35.20
C ILE A 640 2.09 -44.24 34.11
N LEU A 641 2.25 -43.15 33.36
CA LEU A 641 1.30 -42.79 32.30
C LEU A 641 1.39 -43.73 31.10
N PHE A 642 2.58 -44.27 30.78
CA PHE A 642 2.73 -45.29 29.74
C PHE A 642 1.87 -46.53 30.03
N LYS A 643 1.86 -47.00 31.29
CA LYS A 643 1.03 -48.16 31.72
C LYS A 643 -0.46 -47.96 31.45
N TYR A 644 -0.94 -46.72 31.53
CA TYR A 644 -2.35 -46.37 31.34
C TYR A 644 -2.60 -45.55 30.08
N ARG A 645 -1.68 -45.55 29.10
CA ARG A 645 -1.75 -44.70 27.90
C ARG A 645 -3.02 -44.88 27.06
N HIS A 646 -3.62 -46.07 27.13
CA HIS A 646 -4.88 -46.40 26.44
C HIS A 646 -6.14 -46.09 27.27
N ASN A 647 -5.99 -45.51 28.47
CA ASN A 647 -7.08 -45.08 29.33
C ASN A 647 -6.93 -43.58 29.66
N PRO A 648 -7.44 -42.68 28.79
CA PRO A 648 -7.29 -41.23 28.95
C PRO A 648 -7.83 -40.71 30.29
N GLN A 649 -8.91 -41.30 30.81
CA GLN A 649 -9.48 -40.89 32.10
C GLN A 649 -8.51 -41.15 33.25
N LYS A 650 -7.95 -42.36 33.34
CA LYS A 650 -6.95 -42.67 34.38
C LYS A 650 -5.70 -41.80 34.29
N VAL A 651 -5.25 -41.48 33.08
CA VAL A 651 -4.13 -40.56 32.86
C VAL A 651 -4.44 -39.17 33.41
N SER A 652 -5.63 -38.64 33.09
CA SER A 652 -6.11 -37.37 33.65
C SER A 652 -6.25 -37.41 35.18
N ASP A 653 -6.85 -38.46 35.74
CA ASP A 653 -7.06 -38.58 37.19
C ASP A 653 -5.73 -38.63 37.96
N ILE A 654 -4.72 -39.36 37.47
CA ILE A 654 -3.38 -39.42 38.08
C ILE A 654 -2.76 -38.02 38.12
N LEU A 655 -2.77 -37.32 36.98
CA LEU A 655 -2.18 -35.99 36.85
C LEU A 655 -2.90 -34.97 37.74
N LEU A 656 -4.24 -34.94 37.72
CA LEU A 656 -5.03 -34.02 38.54
C LEU A 656 -4.84 -34.31 40.03
N ASN A 657 -4.94 -35.56 40.47
CA ASN A 657 -4.83 -35.90 41.89
C ASN A 657 -3.43 -35.61 42.44
N TYR A 658 -2.37 -35.99 41.71
CA TYR A 658 -1.00 -35.76 42.14
C TYR A 658 -0.66 -34.27 42.18
N TRP A 659 -0.92 -33.53 41.10
CA TRP A 659 -0.53 -32.13 41.03
C TRP A 659 -1.39 -31.22 41.93
N ASN A 660 -2.65 -31.59 42.22
CA ASN A 660 -3.42 -30.92 43.26
C ASN A 660 -2.82 -31.16 44.65
N ALA A 661 -2.28 -32.35 44.92
CA ALA A 661 -1.57 -32.62 46.17
C ALA A 661 -0.28 -31.78 46.26
N VAL A 662 0.47 -31.64 45.17
CA VAL A 662 1.66 -30.77 45.10
C VAL A 662 1.30 -29.30 45.35
N LYS A 663 0.23 -28.80 44.70
CA LYS A 663 -0.29 -27.45 44.90
C LYS A 663 -0.68 -27.21 46.36
N THR A 664 -1.36 -28.17 47.00
CA THR A 664 -1.79 -28.07 48.40
C THR A 664 -0.60 -28.13 49.35
N TYR A 665 0.37 -29.01 49.10
CA TYR A 665 1.52 -29.18 49.99
C TYR A 665 2.48 -27.98 49.97
N TYR A 666 2.69 -27.39 48.79
CA TYR A 666 3.57 -26.24 48.55
C TYR A 666 2.80 -24.96 48.20
N SER A 667 1.65 -24.73 48.86
CA SER A 667 0.73 -23.64 48.53
C SER A 667 1.35 -22.24 48.60
N ASP A 668 2.30 -22.06 49.52
CA ASP A 668 3.07 -20.84 49.77
C ASP A 668 3.99 -20.45 48.60
N ILE A 669 4.51 -21.43 47.85
CA ILE A 669 5.44 -21.20 46.74
C ILE A 669 4.87 -21.55 45.37
N TRP A 670 3.77 -22.31 45.31
CA TRP A 670 3.17 -22.79 44.06
C TRP A 670 2.81 -21.65 43.10
N HIS A 671 2.32 -20.52 43.62
CA HIS A 671 1.87 -19.37 42.82
C HIS A 671 3.03 -18.48 42.33
N LEU A 672 4.21 -18.60 42.94
CA LEU A 672 5.35 -17.74 42.63
C LEU A 672 5.91 -18.05 41.23
N PRO A 673 6.46 -17.04 40.51
CA PRO A 673 7.08 -17.25 39.21
C PRO A 673 8.42 -18.00 39.35
N PRO A 674 8.87 -18.72 38.31
CA PRO A 674 10.12 -19.51 38.35
C PRO A 674 11.40 -18.75 38.69
N ARG A 675 11.40 -17.40 38.63
CA ARG A 675 12.53 -16.58 39.09
C ARG A 675 12.65 -16.54 40.62
N ARG A 676 11.54 -16.75 41.34
CA ARG A 676 11.43 -16.69 42.81
C ARG A 676 11.29 -18.06 43.48
N ASN A 677 11.12 -19.13 42.71
CA ASN A 677 11.12 -20.52 43.20
C ASN A 677 11.54 -21.48 42.08
N ARG A 678 12.06 -22.65 42.44
CA ARG A 678 12.47 -23.71 41.50
C ARG A 678 11.47 -24.85 41.37
N LEU A 679 10.40 -24.88 42.16
CA LEU A 679 9.33 -25.88 42.06
C LEU A 679 8.56 -25.75 40.74
N THR A 680 8.16 -24.53 40.36
CA THR A 680 7.46 -24.24 39.09
C THR A 680 8.41 -23.98 37.92
N HIS A 681 9.72 -24.03 38.17
CA HIS A 681 10.75 -24.00 37.15
C HIS A 681 10.84 -25.36 36.43
N GLY A 682 11.47 -25.38 35.25
CA GLY A 682 11.54 -26.61 34.44
C GLY A 682 12.18 -27.80 35.15
N VAL A 683 13.18 -27.54 36.01
CA VAL A 683 13.79 -28.58 36.84
C VAL A 683 12.81 -29.18 37.84
N GLY A 684 12.06 -28.33 38.56
CA GLY A 684 11.08 -28.79 39.55
C GLY A 684 9.95 -29.59 38.90
N ILE A 685 9.37 -29.09 37.81
CA ILE A 685 8.30 -29.76 37.07
C ILE A 685 8.72 -31.17 36.63
N VAL A 686 9.88 -31.30 35.97
CA VAL A 686 10.34 -32.60 35.47
C VAL A 686 10.72 -33.55 36.62
N SER A 687 11.40 -33.05 37.66
CA SER A 687 11.82 -33.88 38.79
C SER A 687 10.63 -34.39 39.61
N MET A 688 9.62 -33.55 39.83
CA MET A 688 8.37 -33.94 40.48
C MET A 688 7.55 -34.91 39.62
N GLY A 689 7.70 -34.89 38.29
CA GLY A 689 7.14 -35.91 37.40
C GLY A 689 7.72 -37.30 37.61
N TYR A 690 9.04 -37.41 37.75
CA TYR A 690 9.67 -38.71 38.09
C TYR A 690 9.28 -39.21 39.48
N LEU A 691 9.12 -38.29 40.44
CA LEU A 691 8.58 -38.64 41.76
C LEU A 691 7.12 -39.12 41.67
N MET A 692 6.29 -38.48 40.83
CA MET A 692 4.92 -38.93 40.55
C MET A 692 4.91 -40.38 40.07
N ASP A 693 5.78 -40.72 39.11
CA ASP A 693 5.90 -42.07 38.58
C ASP A 693 6.22 -43.07 39.71
N THR A 694 7.19 -42.73 40.55
CA THR A 694 7.63 -43.58 41.68
C THR A 694 6.53 -43.80 42.71
N ILE A 695 5.86 -42.72 43.16
CA ILE A 695 4.77 -42.78 44.14
C ILE A 695 3.59 -43.57 43.56
N SER A 696 3.17 -43.22 42.35
CA SER A 696 2.00 -43.82 41.70
C SER A 696 2.24 -45.31 41.41
N TRP A 697 3.45 -45.69 40.98
CA TRP A 697 3.79 -47.09 40.78
C TRP A 697 3.62 -47.92 42.06
N ARG A 698 4.03 -47.36 43.21
CA ARG A 698 3.90 -48.01 44.51
C ARG A 698 2.44 -48.09 44.98
N LEU A 699 1.69 -47.00 44.87
CA LEU A 699 0.31 -46.92 45.37
C LEU A 699 -0.68 -47.68 44.49
N MET A 700 -0.43 -47.76 43.19
CA MET A 700 -1.36 -48.34 42.22
C MET A 700 -1.19 -49.84 42.00
N LYS A 701 -0.61 -50.59 42.95
CA LYS A 701 -0.45 -52.05 42.88
C LYS A 701 -1.77 -52.81 42.61
N ARG A 702 -2.92 -52.24 42.99
CA ARG A 702 -4.27 -52.79 42.76
C ARG A 702 -5.05 -52.12 41.61
N GLY A 703 -4.41 -51.28 40.79
CA GLY A 703 -4.99 -50.70 39.56
C GLY A 703 -5.98 -49.53 39.72
N LYS A 704 -6.26 -49.11 40.96
CA LYS A 704 -7.06 -47.90 41.28
C LYS A 704 -6.15 -46.66 41.37
N VAL A 705 -6.63 -45.53 40.84
CA VAL A 705 -5.93 -44.24 40.92
C VAL A 705 -6.05 -43.70 42.36
N PRO A 706 -4.95 -43.29 43.02
CA PRO A 706 -5.01 -42.73 44.37
C PRO A 706 -5.71 -41.37 44.35
N LEU A 707 -6.46 -41.08 45.42
CA LEU A 707 -7.03 -39.75 45.65
C LEU A 707 -5.92 -38.74 45.99
N SER A 708 -6.21 -37.45 45.80
CA SER A 708 -5.24 -36.37 46.04
C SER A 708 -4.71 -36.36 47.48
N GLU A 709 -5.55 -36.65 48.47
CA GLU A 709 -5.18 -36.78 49.89
C GLU A 709 -4.09 -37.83 50.11
N ARG A 710 -4.20 -38.97 49.42
CA ARG A 710 -3.20 -40.02 49.53
C ARG A 710 -1.85 -39.59 48.95
N TYR A 711 -1.85 -38.86 47.83
CA TYR A 711 -0.62 -38.28 47.29
C TYR A 711 -0.03 -37.21 48.23
N LEU A 712 -0.89 -36.43 48.91
CA LEU A 712 -0.47 -35.43 49.88
C LEU A 712 0.29 -36.07 51.05
N ASP A 713 -0.19 -37.20 51.56
CA ASP A 713 0.50 -37.95 52.61
C ASP A 713 1.89 -38.43 52.19
N GLU A 714 2.03 -38.86 50.94
CA GLU A 714 3.33 -39.27 50.38
C GLU A 714 4.29 -38.09 50.22
N LEU A 715 3.79 -36.92 49.85
CA LEU A 715 4.60 -35.72 49.71
C LEU A 715 5.10 -35.19 51.06
N LYS A 716 4.36 -35.40 52.16
CA LYS A 716 4.79 -35.02 53.52
C LYS A 716 6.12 -35.68 53.92
N ILE A 717 6.42 -36.86 53.37
CA ILE A 717 7.66 -37.62 53.63
C ILE A 717 8.89 -36.82 53.19
N LEU A 718 8.77 -36.00 52.14
CA LEU A 718 9.84 -35.10 51.71
C LEU A 718 10.18 -34.04 52.75
N GLY A 719 9.24 -33.62 53.61
CA GLY A 719 9.42 -32.48 54.50
C GLY A 719 9.34 -31.12 53.78
N LYS A 720 9.19 -30.04 54.54
CA LYS A 720 9.06 -28.66 54.02
C LYS A 720 10.40 -27.95 53.80
N ASP A 721 11.50 -28.55 54.23
CA ASP A 721 12.88 -28.05 54.12
C ASP A 721 13.54 -28.33 52.76
N VAL A 722 12.76 -28.74 51.75
CA VAL A 722 13.28 -28.86 50.38
C VAL A 722 13.56 -27.43 49.85
N PRO A 723 14.80 -27.13 49.42
CA PRO A 723 15.24 -25.76 49.15
C PRO A 723 14.74 -25.23 47.79
N TRP A 724 13.43 -25.11 47.64
CA TRP A 724 12.79 -24.67 46.39
C TRP A 724 12.88 -23.15 46.17
N ASN A 725 12.79 -22.34 47.23
CA ASN A 725 12.78 -20.87 47.17
C ASN A 725 13.75 -20.20 48.16
N ASN A 726 14.36 -20.96 49.05
CA ASN A 726 15.37 -20.51 50.00
C ASN A 726 16.33 -21.67 50.35
N GLY A 727 17.43 -21.37 51.03
CA GLY A 727 18.39 -22.38 51.48
C GLY A 727 19.32 -22.92 50.38
N THR A 728 19.92 -24.09 50.64
CA THR A 728 20.93 -24.72 49.78
C THR A 728 20.61 -26.18 49.52
N TRP A 729 20.72 -26.60 48.27
CA TRP A 729 20.69 -28.00 47.86
C TRP A 729 22.00 -28.67 48.24
N LYS A 730 21.94 -29.70 49.09
CA LYS A 730 23.10 -30.52 49.47
C LYS A 730 23.00 -31.87 48.77
N PHE A 731 23.61 -32.00 47.59
CA PHE A 731 23.57 -33.25 46.82
C PHE A 731 24.64 -34.26 47.26
N SER A 732 25.78 -33.77 47.76
CA SER A 732 26.86 -34.55 48.36
C SER A 732 27.65 -33.67 49.35
N LYS A 733 28.67 -34.23 50.02
CA LYS A 733 29.58 -33.46 50.91
C LYS A 733 30.34 -32.33 50.18
N SER A 734 30.57 -32.47 48.87
CA SER A 734 31.32 -31.51 48.04
C SER A 734 30.45 -30.71 47.05
N MET A 735 29.16 -31.05 46.91
CA MET A 735 28.25 -30.41 45.95
C MET A 735 27.08 -29.75 46.69
N ILE A 736 27.27 -28.49 47.03
CA ILE A 736 26.28 -27.64 47.70
C ILE A 736 25.97 -26.45 46.77
N LEU A 737 24.71 -26.30 46.37
CA LEU A 737 24.28 -25.21 45.50
C LEU A 737 23.21 -24.37 46.21
N PRO A 738 23.26 -23.03 46.15
CA PRO A 738 22.13 -22.17 46.49
C PRO A 738 20.86 -22.55 45.73
N TRP A 739 19.70 -22.35 46.34
CA TRP A 739 18.40 -22.71 45.74
C TRP A 739 18.20 -22.14 44.31
N ASN A 740 18.73 -20.95 44.03
CA ASN A 740 18.60 -20.25 42.75
C ASN A 740 19.68 -20.62 41.72
N GLU A 741 20.70 -21.40 42.06
CA GLU A 741 21.72 -21.84 41.09
C GLU A 741 21.30 -23.07 40.28
N ILE A 742 20.15 -23.67 40.61
CA ILE A 742 19.58 -24.77 39.85
C ILE A 742 19.08 -24.29 38.48
N GLN A 743 19.88 -24.55 37.44
CA GLN A 743 19.57 -24.32 36.02
C GLN A 743 18.79 -25.48 35.37
N ASN A 744 18.06 -25.20 34.27
CA ASN A 744 17.28 -26.21 33.52
C ASN A 744 18.14 -27.05 32.56
N THR A 745 19.13 -27.75 33.10
CA THR A 745 20.03 -28.66 32.37
C THR A 745 19.73 -30.12 32.75
N ILE A 746 20.12 -31.07 31.89
CA ILE A 746 19.93 -32.51 32.16
C ILE A 746 20.57 -32.90 33.50
N ARG A 747 21.83 -32.49 33.72
CA ARG A 747 22.58 -32.74 34.95
C ARG A 747 21.84 -32.28 36.21
N HIS A 748 21.28 -31.07 36.22
CA HIS A 748 20.57 -30.56 37.40
C HIS A 748 19.21 -31.21 37.61
N ILE A 749 18.50 -31.57 36.54
CA ILE A 749 17.27 -32.37 36.63
C ILE A 749 17.58 -33.71 37.32
N ASP A 750 18.64 -34.39 36.90
CA ASP A 750 19.02 -35.68 37.48
C ASP A 750 19.43 -35.53 38.95
N MET A 751 20.18 -34.47 39.29
CA MET A 751 20.58 -34.20 40.68
C MET A 751 19.38 -33.95 41.60
N VAL A 752 18.44 -33.07 41.18
CA VAL A 752 17.22 -32.77 41.96
C VAL A 752 16.32 -33.99 42.04
N THR A 753 16.12 -34.71 40.93
CA THR A 753 15.33 -35.95 40.91
C THR A 753 15.90 -36.98 41.89
N ASN A 754 17.20 -37.27 41.83
CA ASN A 754 17.85 -38.22 42.71
C ASN A 754 17.79 -37.78 44.19
N PHE A 755 17.94 -36.48 44.47
CA PHE A 755 17.77 -35.95 45.81
C PHE A 755 16.36 -36.22 46.36
N LEU A 756 15.32 -35.91 45.58
CA LEU A 756 13.93 -36.11 45.98
C LEU A 756 13.60 -37.60 46.16
N LEU A 757 14.03 -38.44 45.22
CA LEU A 757 13.80 -39.89 45.27
C LEU A 757 14.50 -40.52 46.48
N ARG A 758 15.79 -40.23 46.72
CA ARG A 758 16.51 -40.72 47.92
C ARG A 758 15.78 -40.32 49.20
N ARG A 759 15.35 -39.07 49.26
CA ARG A 759 14.66 -38.54 50.44
C ARG A 759 13.30 -39.19 50.68
N TYR A 760 12.58 -39.50 49.60
CA TYR A 760 11.32 -40.24 49.65
C TYR A 760 11.51 -41.71 50.02
N THR A 761 12.59 -42.36 49.57
CA THR A 761 12.88 -43.79 49.83
C THR A 761 13.60 -44.06 51.14
N HIS A 762 14.28 -43.08 51.75
CA HIS A 762 14.96 -43.25 53.05
C HIS A 762 14.03 -43.04 54.25
N LYS A 763 12.85 -42.46 54.04
CA LYS A 763 11.84 -42.16 55.09
C LYS A 763 10.55 -42.97 54.95
N ASN A 764 10.44 -43.76 53.88
CA ASN A 764 9.49 -44.85 53.69
C ASN A 764 10.22 -46.17 53.88
#